data_AF-S9RXZ7-F1
#
_entry.id   AF-S9RXZ7-F1
#
_cell.length_a   1.000
_cell.length_b   1.000
_cell.length_c   1.000
_cell.angle_alpha   90.00
_cell.angle_beta   90.00
_cell.angle_gamma   90.00
#
_symmetry.space_group_name_H-M   'P 1'
#
loop_
_entity.id
_entity.type
_entity.pdbx_description
1 polymer ?
#
loop_
_entity_poly.entity_id
_entity_poly.type
_entity_poly.pdbx_seq_one_letter_code
_entity_poly.pdbx_strand_id
1 'polypeptide(L)'
;MPLSDWRDGFEHADAAEGWPAIYDRAYLQANIVGGEGFDWFYASAADRSAQVRMPITDGAAGKPWVFRYKDLRAWWSNPHYDRPAGVESGTPTAWAPQSKPIWFTELGCPAIDRGTNQPNVFFDPKSSESFTPHFSRGWRDDAIQRAYLEATYLWWGEAANNPVSSVYGGRMVHAPECAAWTWDARPYPFFPALTDVWTDGANWRLGHWLTGRLGAVSLAALVRHLCLRAGLPEDRIDVTGLWGAVEGYAITALESPRASITTLSRHFGFDAVETEGVIRFIMRGRASVATLAPDDLVAAREGDVLELTRGQETELPQALKWQVARADEDYDAALVEARRITVDTTRIASESFPMAVPPEEAERRCRRALMEAWVGRETAAFRLPPSHLALDPTDAIRLAHDGRLVDLRLVSIADAEARGIEAVFQDRATYDLPPGDPPAASLTRAVVFGAPDAVLMDLPQLTEDQPAHRPLVAAHAVPWPGEMAVFRSPSTDGFELLTTLGSRARIGALVSDFYAGPTSRFDLGNALVVDLLTGTLESVTDLTLFGGANALAVESATGQWEIVQAGAADLLAPGRYRLTRLLRGQRGTEAAIGNPAPAGARVVVLDAALAFLPIAEADLGLPWNWRIGPASRPVSDETYVAQSFTPTGRGLVPFAPVHVEQPWRAARNPGDLILRWTRRSRALVADAWEQVEVPLAEDSESYDIQIIDGALVKRTLTSITTSVLYTAAQQTADWGTPLGPGQTLAIRIYQLSNRLGRGTPATVTLLF
;
A
#
# COMPACT_ATOMS: atom_id res chain seq x y z
N MET A 1 -3.89 -12.17 31.78
CA MET A 1 -4.26 -12.17 33.22
C MET A 1 -3.81 -10.86 33.83
N PRO A 2 -4.59 -10.16 34.68
CA PRO A 2 -4.20 -8.87 35.26
C PRO A 2 -2.83 -8.93 35.94
N LEU A 3 -1.96 -7.97 35.61
CA LEU A 3 -0.65 -7.79 36.25
C LEU A 3 -0.55 -6.47 37.04
N SER A 4 -1.66 -5.74 37.15
CA SER A 4 -1.74 -4.49 37.89
C SER A 4 -3.17 -4.15 38.28
N ASP A 5 -3.34 -3.22 39.22
CA ASP A 5 -4.60 -2.57 39.63
C ASP A 5 -4.38 -1.06 39.78
N TRP A 6 -3.61 -0.49 38.83
CA TRP A 6 -3.11 0.88 38.88
C TRP A 6 -4.18 1.92 38.54
N ARG A 7 -4.10 3.12 39.15
CA ARG A 7 -5.08 4.22 38.98
C ARG A 7 -4.39 5.56 38.77
N ASP A 8 -5.18 6.60 38.52
CA ASP A 8 -4.66 7.96 38.52
C ASP A 8 -4.18 8.34 39.92
N GLY A 9 -3.06 9.06 40.01
CA GLY A 9 -2.54 9.48 41.30
C GLY A 9 -1.54 8.52 41.92
N PHE A 10 -1.19 8.81 43.18
CA PHE A 10 -0.40 7.95 44.06
C PHE A 10 -1.14 7.67 45.38
N GLU A 11 -2.44 7.95 45.43
CA GLU A 11 -3.30 7.73 46.60
C GLU A 11 -3.97 6.35 46.60
N HIS A 12 -3.83 5.60 45.50
CA HIS A 12 -4.35 4.25 45.37
C HIS A 12 -3.46 3.22 46.11
N ALA A 13 -4.03 2.06 46.42
CA ALA A 13 -3.39 1.03 47.26
C ALA A 13 -2.00 0.62 46.77
N ASP A 14 -1.83 0.36 45.47
CA ASP A 14 -0.55 -0.09 44.89
C ASP A 14 0.55 0.97 45.03
N ALA A 15 0.23 2.25 44.89
CA ALA A 15 1.19 3.33 45.12
C ALA A 15 1.52 3.47 46.62
N ALA A 16 0.52 3.29 47.50
CA ALA A 16 0.72 3.28 48.95
C ALA A 16 1.56 2.08 49.43
N GLU A 17 1.58 0.98 48.68
CA GLU A 17 2.49 -0.17 48.88
C GLU A 17 3.95 0.13 48.45
N GLY A 18 4.21 1.30 47.85
CA GLY A 18 5.54 1.77 47.49
C GLY A 18 5.94 1.54 46.02
N TRP A 19 5.03 1.05 45.19
CA TRP A 19 5.31 0.87 43.77
C TRP A 19 5.38 2.23 43.04
N PRO A 20 6.43 2.51 42.26
CA PRO A 20 6.66 3.85 41.71
C PRO A 20 5.87 4.14 40.43
N ALA A 21 5.50 3.10 39.67
CA ALA A 21 4.76 3.23 38.42
C ALA A 21 4.19 1.88 37.97
N ILE A 22 3.16 1.92 37.12
CA ILE A 22 2.59 0.73 36.47
C ILE A 22 3.61 -0.01 35.56
N TYR A 23 4.61 0.70 35.05
CA TYR A 23 5.66 0.12 34.19
C TYR A 23 6.75 -0.61 34.98
N ASP A 24 6.74 -0.51 36.32
CA ASP A 24 7.76 -1.11 37.15
C ASP A 24 7.77 -2.64 36.96
N ARG A 25 8.94 -3.17 36.62
CA ARG A 25 9.06 -4.59 36.28
C ARG A 25 8.79 -5.46 37.50
N ALA A 26 9.26 -5.08 38.67
CA ALA A 26 9.07 -5.86 39.89
C ALA A 26 7.59 -5.85 40.32
N TYR A 27 6.89 -4.72 40.16
CA TYR A 27 5.45 -4.61 40.37
C TYR A 27 4.68 -5.58 39.47
N LEU A 28 4.93 -5.54 38.17
CA LEU A 28 4.25 -6.42 37.21
C LEU A 28 4.57 -7.89 37.49
N GLN A 29 5.81 -8.21 37.84
CA GLN A 29 6.25 -9.58 38.15
C GLN A 29 5.65 -10.12 39.45
N ALA A 30 5.60 -9.30 40.51
CA ALA A 30 4.95 -9.66 41.77
C ALA A 30 3.46 -10.02 41.55
N ASN A 31 2.83 -9.42 40.55
CA ASN A 31 1.46 -9.72 40.16
C ASN A 31 1.32 -10.90 39.18
N ILE A 32 2.37 -11.61 38.75
CA ILE A 32 2.18 -12.80 37.88
C ILE A 32 1.58 -13.97 38.68
N VAL A 33 2.11 -14.21 39.88
CA VAL A 33 1.64 -15.21 40.85
C VAL A 33 1.25 -14.49 42.15
N GLY A 34 0.46 -13.43 42.00
CA GLY A 34 0.01 -12.54 43.08
C GLY A 34 -1.08 -11.58 42.59
N GLY A 35 -1.64 -10.76 43.47
CA GLY A 35 -2.63 -9.74 43.14
C GLY A 35 -4.00 -10.30 42.71
N GLU A 36 -4.68 -9.59 41.79
CA GLU A 36 -6.01 -9.98 41.31
C GLU A 36 -5.98 -11.37 40.65
N GLY A 37 -6.86 -12.26 41.10
CA GLY A 37 -6.96 -13.64 40.59
C GLY A 37 -5.99 -14.63 41.22
N PHE A 38 -5.19 -14.19 42.19
CA PHE A 38 -4.35 -15.05 43.01
C PHE A 38 -4.57 -14.78 44.51
N ASP A 39 -4.26 -13.57 44.98
CA ASP A 39 -4.42 -13.21 46.39
C ASP A 39 -5.86 -12.80 46.68
N TRP A 40 -6.47 -12.03 45.76
CA TRP A 40 -7.76 -11.41 45.97
C TRP A 40 -8.58 -11.27 44.68
N PHE A 41 -9.86 -10.93 44.83
CA PHE A 41 -10.80 -10.58 43.76
C PHE A 41 -11.73 -9.45 44.21
N TYR A 42 -12.46 -8.85 43.25
CA TYR A 42 -13.51 -7.86 43.52
C TYR A 42 -14.91 -8.50 43.44
N ALA A 43 -15.72 -8.34 44.48
CA ALA A 43 -17.08 -8.90 44.53
C ALA A 43 -18.07 -8.12 43.65
N SER A 44 -17.81 -6.82 43.47
CA SER A 44 -18.65 -5.91 42.69
C SER A 44 -17.82 -4.82 42.00
N ALA A 45 -18.45 -4.09 41.07
CA ALA A 45 -17.83 -2.93 40.45
C ALA A 45 -17.55 -1.80 41.47
N ALA A 46 -18.41 -1.66 42.50
CA ALA A 46 -18.20 -0.69 43.57
C ALA A 46 -16.95 -1.04 44.40
N ASP A 47 -16.75 -2.32 44.71
CA ASP A 47 -15.55 -2.80 45.40
C ASP A 47 -14.30 -2.55 44.56
N ARG A 48 -14.38 -2.78 43.24
CA ARG A 48 -13.29 -2.40 42.33
C ARG A 48 -13.04 -0.91 42.41
N SER A 49 -14.03 -0.04 42.27
CA SER A 49 -13.83 1.42 42.37
C SER A 49 -13.22 1.87 43.72
N ALA A 50 -13.50 1.17 44.81
CA ALA A 50 -12.99 1.48 46.15
C ALA A 50 -11.71 0.72 46.55
N GLN A 51 -11.16 -0.15 45.69
CA GLN A 51 -10.07 -1.09 46.02
C GLN A 51 -10.36 -1.99 47.23
N VAL A 52 -11.61 -2.41 47.40
CA VAL A 52 -12.01 -3.39 48.43
C VAL A 52 -11.68 -4.80 47.92
N ARG A 53 -10.44 -5.21 48.17
CA ARG A 53 -9.87 -6.50 47.75
C ARG A 53 -10.33 -7.63 48.69
N MET A 54 -11.10 -8.59 48.19
CA MET A 54 -11.51 -9.76 48.98
C MET A 54 -10.57 -10.94 48.78
N PRO A 55 -10.07 -11.59 49.85
CA PRO A 55 -9.14 -12.70 49.71
C PRO A 55 -9.77 -13.91 49.02
N ILE A 56 -9.02 -14.57 48.14
CA ILE A 56 -9.44 -15.83 47.51
C ILE A 56 -9.18 -16.98 48.50
N THR A 57 -10.25 -17.61 48.97
CA THR A 57 -10.23 -18.73 49.91
C THR A 57 -11.15 -19.86 49.48
N ASP A 58 -10.82 -21.09 49.90
CA ASP A 58 -11.67 -22.28 49.76
C ASP A 58 -12.32 -22.70 51.09
N GLY A 59 -12.35 -21.76 52.05
CA GLY A 59 -12.89 -21.99 53.39
C GLY A 59 -12.23 -23.20 54.07
N ALA A 60 -13.07 -24.09 54.62
CA ALA A 60 -12.62 -25.27 55.35
C ALA A 60 -11.90 -26.32 54.48
N ALA A 61 -12.10 -26.30 53.16
CA ALA A 61 -11.48 -27.28 52.25
C ALA A 61 -9.99 -26.96 51.95
N GLY A 62 -9.55 -25.72 52.19
CA GLY A 62 -8.13 -25.36 52.21
C GLY A 62 -7.40 -25.46 50.86
N LYS A 63 -8.11 -25.50 49.72
CA LYS A 63 -7.53 -25.52 48.37
C LYS A 63 -7.87 -24.25 47.58
N PRO A 64 -7.41 -23.06 48.02
CA PRO A 64 -7.75 -21.80 47.35
C PRO A 64 -7.30 -21.75 45.89
N TRP A 65 -6.27 -22.52 45.50
CA TRP A 65 -5.78 -22.64 44.13
C TRP A 65 -6.86 -23.07 43.11
N VAL A 66 -7.93 -23.75 43.55
CA VAL A 66 -9.06 -24.11 42.69
C VAL A 66 -9.78 -22.86 42.13
N PHE A 67 -9.73 -21.74 42.86
CA PHE A 67 -10.33 -20.47 42.46
C PHE A 67 -9.30 -19.45 41.93
N ARG A 68 -8.00 -19.73 42.04
CA ARG A 68 -6.92 -18.85 41.59
C ARG A 68 -6.52 -19.20 40.16
N TYR A 69 -7.11 -18.52 39.17
CA TYR A 69 -6.79 -18.78 37.76
C TYR A 69 -5.34 -18.47 37.38
N LYS A 70 -4.59 -17.73 38.22
CA LYS A 70 -3.15 -17.47 38.06
C LYS A 70 -2.25 -18.50 38.75
N ASP A 71 -2.79 -19.36 39.61
CA ASP A 71 -2.01 -20.36 40.35
C ASP A 71 -1.69 -21.59 39.49
N LEU A 72 -0.96 -21.35 38.40
CA LEU A 72 -0.58 -22.37 37.43
C LEU A 72 0.25 -23.48 38.07
N ARG A 73 1.06 -23.14 39.07
CA ARG A 73 1.90 -24.10 39.80
C ARG A 73 1.05 -25.06 40.62
N ALA A 74 0.17 -24.56 41.47
CA ALA A 74 -0.68 -25.44 42.26
C ALA A 74 -1.64 -26.23 41.37
N TRP A 75 -2.23 -25.60 40.34
CA TRP A 75 -3.06 -26.31 39.38
C TRP A 75 -2.31 -27.46 38.69
N TRP A 76 -1.08 -27.21 38.24
CA TRP A 76 -0.28 -28.21 37.52
C TRP A 76 0.26 -29.34 38.42
N SER A 77 0.58 -29.04 39.68
CA SER A 77 1.26 -29.96 40.60
C SER A 77 0.32 -30.75 41.52
N ASN A 78 -0.98 -30.45 41.57
CA ASN A 78 -1.94 -31.13 42.44
C ASN A 78 -2.88 -32.08 41.68
N PRO A 79 -3.38 -33.13 42.35
CA PRO A 79 -4.50 -33.93 41.85
C PRO A 79 -5.79 -33.10 41.84
N HIS A 80 -6.61 -33.27 40.80
CA HIS A 80 -7.87 -32.53 40.64
C HIS A 80 -9.05 -33.39 41.07
N TYR A 81 -10.10 -32.75 41.59
CA TYR A 81 -11.31 -33.41 42.06
C TYR A 81 -12.52 -32.61 41.61
N ASP A 82 -13.56 -33.29 41.12
CA ASP A 82 -14.81 -32.63 40.74
C ASP A 82 -15.55 -32.13 41.98
N ARG A 83 -16.19 -30.96 41.87
CA ARG A 83 -16.94 -30.31 42.95
C ARG A 83 -18.41 -30.04 42.60
N PRO A 84 -19.23 -31.07 42.33
CA PRO A 84 -20.65 -30.87 42.07
C PRO A 84 -21.32 -30.16 43.26
N ALA A 85 -22.05 -29.08 42.97
CA ALA A 85 -22.65 -28.19 43.99
C ALA A 85 -21.65 -27.65 45.04
N GLY A 86 -20.35 -27.57 44.71
CA GLY A 86 -19.30 -27.03 45.58
C GLY A 86 -18.69 -28.04 46.55
N VAL A 87 -19.06 -29.32 46.50
CA VAL A 87 -18.53 -30.36 47.41
C VAL A 87 -17.56 -31.27 46.67
N GLU A 88 -16.35 -31.44 47.20
CA GLU A 88 -15.31 -32.26 46.59
C GLU A 88 -15.63 -33.75 46.57
N SER A 89 -15.44 -34.36 45.40
CA SER A 89 -15.60 -35.80 45.19
C SER A 89 -14.48 -36.58 45.88
N GLY A 90 -14.76 -37.81 46.35
CA GLY A 90 -13.75 -38.65 47.02
C GLY A 90 -12.68 -39.25 46.11
N THR A 91 -12.85 -39.15 44.78
CA THR A 91 -11.92 -39.67 43.78
C THR A 91 -11.40 -38.55 42.89
N PRO A 92 -10.09 -38.52 42.58
CA PRO A 92 -9.55 -37.53 41.66
C PRO A 92 -10.01 -37.79 40.22
N THR A 93 -9.95 -36.75 39.40
CA THR A 93 -10.17 -36.85 37.95
C THR A 93 -9.00 -37.60 37.28
N ALA A 94 -9.09 -37.83 35.97
CA ALA A 94 -8.00 -38.44 35.19
C ALA A 94 -6.75 -37.56 35.07
N TRP A 95 -6.75 -36.34 35.60
CA TRP A 95 -5.57 -35.47 35.62
C TRP A 95 -4.46 -36.08 36.47
N ALA A 96 -3.30 -36.32 35.85
CA ALA A 96 -2.08 -36.68 36.55
C ALA A 96 -1.24 -35.43 36.79
N PRO A 97 -0.82 -35.14 38.04
CA PRO A 97 0.05 -34.01 38.33
C PRO A 97 1.29 -34.01 37.46
N GLN A 98 1.66 -32.83 36.96
CA GLN A 98 2.86 -32.59 36.16
C GLN A 98 2.92 -33.35 34.81
N SER A 99 1.80 -33.89 34.33
CA SER A 99 1.82 -34.81 33.18
C SER A 99 2.12 -34.15 31.84
N LYS A 100 1.93 -32.83 31.71
CA LYS A 100 2.21 -32.06 30.48
C LYS A 100 2.61 -30.62 30.79
N PRO A 101 3.39 -29.94 29.93
CA PRO A 101 3.68 -28.52 30.07
C PRO A 101 2.45 -27.65 29.79
N ILE A 102 2.54 -26.39 30.22
CA ILE A 102 1.61 -25.30 29.94
C ILE A 102 2.19 -24.42 28.83
N TRP A 103 1.37 -24.12 27.83
CA TRP A 103 1.65 -23.16 26.77
C TRP A 103 0.63 -22.05 26.84
N PHE A 104 1.07 -20.79 26.75
CA PHE A 104 0.17 -19.69 26.53
C PHE A 104 -0.08 -19.55 25.03
N THR A 105 -1.28 -19.89 24.58
CA THR A 105 -1.67 -19.71 23.18
C THR A 105 -1.91 -18.23 22.84
N GLU A 106 -2.20 -17.42 23.85
CA GLU A 106 -2.30 -15.97 23.76
C GLU A 106 -1.68 -15.34 25.00
N LEU A 107 -0.60 -14.59 24.81
CA LEU A 107 0.07 -13.84 25.86
C LEU A 107 0.28 -12.40 25.42
N GLY A 108 -0.35 -11.44 26.09
CA GLY A 108 -0.14 -10.03 25.83
C GLY A 108 -1.13 -9.16 26.57
N CYS A 109 -1.01 -7.85 26.37
CA CYS A 109 -2.01 -6.86 26.75
C CYS A 109 -2.20 -5.87 25.58
N PRO A 110 -3.32 -5.14 25.54
CA PRO A 110 -3.51 -4.09 24.55
C PRO A 110 -2.48 -2.96 24.76
N ALA A 111 -2.05 -2.32 23.68
CA ALA A 111 -1.13 -1.16 23.70
C ALA A 111 -1.88 0.14 24.03
N ILE A 112 -2.48 0.15 25.21
CA ILE A 112 -3.33 1.21 25.73
C ILE A 112 -2.93 1.48 27.18
N ASP A 113 -3.01 2.74 27.62
CA ASP A 113 -2.78 3.15 29.01
C ASP A 113 -3.47 2.18 29.97
N ARG A 114 -2.73 1.64 30.95
CA ARG A 114 -3.23 0.62 31.90
C ARG A 114 -3.64 -0.71 31.26
N GLY A 115 -3.08 -1.07 30.11
CA GLY A 115 -3.25 -2.37 29.44
C GLY A 115 -3.10 -3.57 30.37
N THR A 116 -2.17 -3.50 31.31
CA THR A 116 -1.86 -4.54 32.31
C THR A 116 -2.98 -4.75 33.35
N ASN A 117 -3.88 -3.77 33.56
CA ASN A 117 -5.01 -3.90 34.50
C ASN A 117 -6.04 -4.92 34.02
N GLN A 118 -6.23 -5.02 32.70
CA GLN A 118 -7.20 -5.95 32.12
C GLN A 118 -6.72 -6.48 30.76
N PRO A 119 -5.69 -7.35 30.73
CA PRO A 119 -5.00 -7.72 29.49
C PRO A 119 -5.85 -8.48 28.46
N ASN A 120 -6.99 -9.02 28.87
CA ASN A 120 -7.91 -9.77 28.02
C ASN A 120 -8.91 -8.89 27.25
N VAL A 121 -8.98 -7.59 27.53
CA VAL A 121 -9.90 -6.69 26.82
C VAL A 121 -9.36 -6.31 25.45
N PHE A 122 -10.25 -6.29 24.47
CA PHE A 122 -9.97 -5.90 23.10
C PHE A 122 -10.67 -4.59 22.75
N PHE A 123 -10.02 -3.79 21.90
CA PHE A 123 -10.56 -2.53 21.37
C PHE A 123 -10.87 -2.70 19.88
N ASP A 124 -12.14 -2.50 19.51
CA ASP A 124 -12.62 -2.48 18.13
C ASP A 124 -13.76 -1.47 17.99
N PRO A 125 -13.52 -0.32 17.35
CA PRO A 125 -14.54 0.72 17.15
C PRO A 125 -15.84 0.24 16.49
N LYS A 126 -15.85 -0.94 15.85
CA LYS A 126 -17.02 -1.53 15.19
C LYS A 126 -17.77 -2.55 16.02
N SER A 127 -17.22 -2.97 17.16
CA SER A 127 -17.79 -4.02 18.01
C SER A 127 -18.50 -3.43 19.24
N SER A 128 -19.66 -4.00 19.59
CA SER A 128 -20.35 -3.72 20.86
C SER A 128 -19.60 -4.29 22.08
N GLU A 129 -18.63 -5.16 21.86
CA GLU A 129 -17.77 -5.75 22.90
C GLU A 129 -16.42 -5.03 23.02
N SER A 130 -16.31 -3.81 22.47
CA SER A 130 -15.11 -2.99 22.58
C SER A 130 -15.04 -2.27 23.91
N PHE A 131 -14.00 -2.56 24.69
CA PHE A 131 -13.77 -1.94 25.99
C PHE A 131 -12.35 -1.37 26.08
N THR A 132 -12.14 -0.47 27.02
CA THR A 132 -10.80 -0.11 27.49
C THR A 132 -10.52 -0.83 28.82
N PRO A 133 -9.26 -1.12 29.15
CA PRO A 133 -8.92 -1.74 30.43
C PRO A 133 -9.43 -0.95 31.62
N HIS A 134 -9.59 -1.61 32.77
CA HIS A 134 -10.04 -0.94 33.99
C HIS A 134 -9.22 0.32 34.31
N PHE A 135 -9.94 1.43 34.48
CA PHE A 135 -9.40 2.77 34.76
C PHE A 135 -8.53 3.35 33.62
N SER A 136 -8.39 2.70 32.48
CA SER A 136 -7.65 3.24 31.33
C SER A 136 -8.28 4.53 30.82
N ARG A 137 -7.44 5.48 30.42
CA ARG A 137 -7.86 6.72 29.76
C ARG A 137 -8.06 6.57 28.26
N GLY A 138 -7.82 5.37 27.71
CA GLY A 138 -7.99 5.10 26.28
C GLY A 138 -6.84 5.62 25.41
N TRP A 139 -5.73 6.02 26.01
CA TRP A 139 -4.56 6.55 25.29
C TRP A 139 -3.68 5.44 24.77
N ARG A 140 -3.10 5.59 23.57
CA ARG A 140 -2.09 4.66 23.05
C ARG A 140 -0.91 4.62 24.01
N ASP A 141 -0.44 3.41 24.31
CA ASP A 141 0.75 3.20 25.13
C ASP A 141 1.45 1.92 24.68
N ASP A 142 2.48 2.07 23.86
CA ASP A 142 3.27 0.93 23.39
C ASP A 142 4.25 0.44 24.48
N ALA A 143 4.62 1.32 25.43
CA ALA A 143 5.58 1.00 26.49
C ALA A 143 4.98 0.05 27.53
N ILE A 144 3.69 0.17 27.87
CA ILE A 144 3.02 -0.75 28.81
C ILE A 144 2.91 -2.16 28.24
N GLN A 145 2.64 -2.29 26.93
CA GLN A 145 2.62 -3.59 26.25
C GLN A 145 4.01 -4.24 26.29
N ARG A 146 5.06 -3.47 26.02
CA ARG A 146 6.43 -3.94 26.13
C ARG A 146 6.75 -4.37 27.57
N ALA A 147 6.40 -3.56 28.56
CA ALA A 147 6.63 -3.87 29.97
C ALA A 147 5.92 -5.17 30.41
N TYR A 148 4.67 -5.40 30.00
CA TYR A 148 3.93 -6.64 30.24
C TYR A 148 4.67 -7.87 29.70
N LEU A 149 5.10 -7.80 28.43
CA LEU A 149 5.78 -8.91 27.77
C LEU A 149 7.14 -9.17 28.43
N GLU A 150 7.94 -8.13 28.66
CA GLU A 150 9.23 -8.26 29.34
C GLU A 150 9.08 -8.86 30.75
N ALA A 151 8.14 -8.35 31.55
CA ALA A 151 7.88 -8.87 32.90
C ALA A 151 7.54 -10.36 32.86
N THR A 152 6.64 -10.76 31.95
CA THR A 152 6.16 -12.15 31.85
C THR A 152 7.24 -13.11 31.37
N TYR A 153 7.93 -12.80 30.27
CA TYR A 153 8.96 -13.68 29.72
C TYR A 153 10.17 -13.82 30.64
N LEU A 154 10.61 -12.73 31.28
CA LEU A 154 11.70 -12.78 32.25
C LEU A 154 11.32 -13.58 33.49
N TRP A 155 10.08 -13.46 33.97
CA TRP A 155 9.61 -14.20 35.15
C TRP A 155 9.58 -15.71 34.91
N TRP A 156 9.01 -16.16 33.78
CA TRP A 156 8.94 -17.59 33.45
C TRP A 156 10.28 -18.17 32.95
N GLY A 157 11.21 -17.31 32.52
CA GLY A 157 12.59 -17.67 32.22
C GLY A 157 13.41 -18.02 33.47
N GLU A 158 13.03 -17.50 34.64
CA GLU A 158 13.70 -17.79 35.90
C GLU A 158 13.35 -19.19 36.43
N ALA A 159 14.38 -19.97 36.77
CA ALA A 159 14.24 -21.37 37.16
C ALA A 159 13.46 -21.52 38.46
N ALA A 160 13.56 -20.57 39.38
CA ALA A 160 12.85 -20.56 40.65
C ALA A 160 11.31 -20.42 40.48
N ASN A 161 10.89 -19.76 39.41
CA ASN A 161 9.48 -19.50 39.12
C ASN A 161 8.85 -20.63 38.29
N ASN A 162 9.65 -21.32 37.50
CA ASN A 162 9.20 -22.34 36.54
C ASN A 162 9.79 -23.73 36.88
N PRO A 163 9.12 -24.54 37.73
CA PRO A 163 9.65 -25.81 38.20
C PRO A 163 9.80 -26.87 37.08
N VAL A 164 10.62 -27.88 37.34
CA VAL A 164 10.83 -29.03 36.43
C VAL A 164 9.87 -30.17 36.79
N SER A 165 9.26 -30.77 35.77
CA SER A 165 8.40 -31.95 35.92
C SER A 165 9.21 -33.18 36.31
N SER A 166 8.72 -33.87 37.33
CA SER A 166 9.18 -35.22 37.68
C SER A 166 8.78 -36.29 36.66
N VAL A 167 7.82 -36.01 35.77
CA VAL A 167 7.28 -36.96 34.79
C VAL A 167 8.03 -36.92 33.46
N TYR A 168 8.24 -35.71 32.91
CA TYR A 168 8.85 -35.54 31.58
C TYR A 168 10.18 -34.77 31.59
N GLY A 169 10.67 -34.34 32.76
CA GLY A 169 11.99 -33.70 32.91
C GLY A 169 12.12 -32.27 32.35
N GLY A 170 11.04 -31.68 31.82
CA GLY A 170 11.02 -30.31 31.30
C GLY A 170 10.35 -29.31 32.24
N ARG A 171 10.36 -28.02 31.87
CA ARG A 171 9.75 -26.93 32.64
C ARG A 171 8.21 -27.00 32.63
N MET A 172 7.56 -26.49 33.68
CA MET A 172 6.10 -26.38 33.80
C MET A 172 5.51 -25.49 32.70
N VAL A 173 6.01 -24.26 32.54
CA VAL A 173 5.68 -23.38 31.42
C VAL A 173 6.75 -23.55 30.36
N HIS A 174 6.36 -24.03 29.18
CA HIS A 174 7.31 -24.19 28.08
C HIS A 174 7.35 -22.90 27.25
N ALA A 175 8.08 -21.90 27.77
CA ALA A 175 8.16 -20.55 27.20
C ALA A 175 8.45 -20.47 25.69
N PRO A 176 9.28 -21.36 25.07
CA PRO A 176 9.49 -21.33 23.62
C PRO A 176 8.24 -21.59 22.77
N GLU A 177 7.21 -22.23 23.32
CA GLU A 177 5.93 -22.52 22.63
C GLU A 177 4.80 -21.56 23.06
N CYS A 178 5.11 -20.56 23.89
CA CYS A 178 4.16 -19.51 24.24
C CYS A 178 4.09 -18.47 23.11
N ALA A 179 2.88 -18.12 22.67
CA ALA A 179 2.65 -17.17 21.60
C ALA A 179 2.33 -15.77 22.17
N ALA A 180 3.16 -14.78 21.81
CA ALA A 180 2.85 -13.39 22.08
C ALA A 180 1.71 -12.93 21.15
N TRP A 181 0.61 -12.48 21.73
CA TRP A 181 -0.56 -12.01 21.01
C TRP A 181 -0.45 -10.50 20.75
N THR A 182 -0.62 -9.96 19.53
CA THR A 182 -0.91 -10.63 18.24
C THR A 182 0.05 -10.19 17.13
N TRP A 183 0.84 -11.11 16.58
CA TRP A 183 1.68 -10.84 15.42
C TRP A 183 0.88 -11.01 14.14
N ASP A 184 0.96 -10.01 13.26
CA ASP A 184 0.24 -9.95 11.99
C ASP A 184 1.22 -9.98 10.82
N ALA A 185 0.95 -10.82 9.82
CA ALA A 185 1.81 -11.00 8.65
C ALA A 185 1.72 -9.84 7.65
N ARG A 186 0.71 -8.97 7.75
CA ARG A 186 0.61 -7.77 6.91
C ARG A 186 1.79 -6.85 7.21
N PRO A 187 2.49 -6.34 6.19
CA PRO A 187 3.73 -5.60 6.40
C PRO A 187 3.45 -4.23 7.04
N TYR A 188 4.22 -3.88 8.07
CA TYR A 188 4.29 -2.51 8.58
C TYR A 188 5.28 -1.69 7.72
N PRO A 189 5.03 -0.40 7.43
CA PRO A 189 3.94 0.43 7.96
C PRO A 189 2.66 0.36 7.14
N PHE A 190 2.65 -0.41 6.04
CA PHE A 190 1.48 -0.55 5.19
C PHE A 190 0.28 -0.85 6.07
N PHE A 191 0.18 -2.01 6.72
CA PHE A 191 -0.79 -2.18 7.79
C PHE A 191 -0.23 -1.53 9.07
N PRO A 192 -0.96 -0.60 9.70
CA PRO A 192 -2.39 -0.29 9.52
C PRO A 192 -2.76 0.90 8.59
N ALA A 193 -1.79 1.62 8.00
CA ALA A 193 -1.97 2.91 7.33
C ALA A 193 -2.85 2.94 6.05
N LEU A 194 -2.69 2.02 5.10
CA LEU A 194 -3.55 1.88 3.89
C LEU A 194 -4.98 1.39 4.22
N THR A 195 -5.79 2.30 4.76
CA THR A 195 -7.21 2.06 5.12
C THR A 195 -8.14 1.81 3.93
N ASP A 196 -7.68 2.07 2.70
CA ASP A 196 -8.36 1.69 1.45
C ASP A 196 -8.17 0.20 1.11
N VAL A 197 -7.13 -0.42 1.67
CA VAL A 197 -6.81 -1.84 1.49
C VAL A 197 -7.35 -2.69 2.64
N TRP A 198 -7.22 -2.22 3.90
CA TRP A 198 -7.74 -2.95 5.07
C TRP A 198 -8.74 -2.12 5.87
N THR A 199 -9.75 -2.81 6.38
CA THR A 199 -10.87 -2.17 7.07
C THR A 199 -10.66 -2.06 8.59
N ASP A 200 -9.69 -2.77 9.15
CA ASP A 200 -9.44 -2.97 10.58
C ASP A 200 -8.19 -2.19 11.10
N GLY A 201 -7.63 -1.28 10.30
CA GLY A 201 -6.43 -0.53 10.68
C GLY A 201 -6.57 0.27 11.99
N ALA A 202 -7.77 0.75 12.31
CA ALA A 202 -8.04 1.48 13.56
C ALA A 202 -7.82 0.62 14.82
N ASN A 203 -7.95 -0.71 14.71
CA ASN A 203 -7.83 -1.64 15.85
C ASN A 203 -6.37 -1.78 16.29
N TRP A 204 -5.42 -1.65 15.36
CA TRP A 204 -3.98 -1.73 15.65
C TRP A 204 -3.56 -0.73 16.75
N ARG A 205 -4.08 0.51 16.68
CA ARG A 205 -3.66 1.64 17.52
C ARG A 205 -3.78 1.36 19.02
N LEU A 206 -4.85 0.70 19.47
CA LEU A 206 -5.12 0.43 20.88
C LEU A 206 -5.24 -1.07 21.21
N GLY A 207 -5.13 -1.94 20.23
CA GLY A 207 -5.20 -3.39 20.40
C GLY A 207 -3.87 -4.05 20.71
N HIS A 208 -3.84 -5.38 20.64
CA HIS A 208 -2.69 -6.21 20.99
C HIS A 208 -1.63 -6.36 19.90
N TRP A 209 -1.82 -5.76 18.72
CA TRP A 209 -0.91 -5.96 17.58
C TRP A 209 0.54 -5.65 17.92
N LEU A 210 1.43 -6.57 17.53
CA LEU A 210 2.87 -6.49 17.75
C LEU A 210 3.63 -6.00 16.53
N THR A 211 3.08 -6.19 15.32
CA THR A 211 3.70 -5.75 14.07
C THR A 211 3.90 -4.22 14.09
N GLY A 212 5.12 -3.76 13.82
CA GLY A 212 5.53 -2.35 13.98
C GLY A 212 6.04 -1.99 15.38
N ARG A 213 5.52 -2.63 16.45
CA ARG A 213 5.91 -2.34 17.85
C ARG A 213 7.04 -3.23 18.38
N LEU A 214 7.09 -4.50 17.96
CA LEU A 214 8.02 -5.49 18.50
C LEU A 214 9.50 -5.10 18.30
N GLY A 215 9.79 -4.36 17.23
CA GLY A 215 11.12 -3.83 16.92
C GLY A 215 11.58 -2.69 17.84
N ALA A 216 10.67 -2.05 18.58
CA ALA A 216 11.02 -1.00 19.52
C ALA A 216 11.81 -1.55 20.71
N VAL A 217 12.81 -0.79 21.16
CA VAL A 217 13.62 -1.10 22.33
C VAL A 217 13.10 -0.37 23.57
N SER A 218 13.22 -0.96 24.75
CA SER A 218 12.88 -0.26 25.99
C SER A 218 13.93 0.81 26.29
N LEU A 219 13.48 1.97 26.79
CA LEU A 219 14.35 3.09 27.15
C LEU A 219 15.44 2.66 28.14
N ALA A 220 15.06 1.85 29.14
CA ALA A 220 15.98 1.28 30.11
C ALA A 220 17.09 0.44 29.46
N ALA A 221 16.75 -0.41 28.48
CA ALA A 221 17.72 -1.22 27.76
C ALA A 221 18.65 -0.36 26.90
N LEU A 222 18.12 0.68 26.24
CA LEU A 222 18.92 1.59 25.42
C LEU A 222 19.92 2.39 26.29
N VAL A 223 19.48 2.98 27.40
CA VAL A 223 20.36 3.73 28.30
C VAL A 223 21.41 2.81 28.92
N ARG A 224 21.04 1.61 29.39
CA ARG A 224 21.99 0.60 29.88
C ARG A 224 23.03 0.25 28.82
N HIS A 225 22.61 0.05 27.57
CA HIS A 225 23.53 -0.23 26.47
C HIS A 225 24.52 0.92 26.23
N LEU A 226 24.06 2.18 26.26
CA LEU A 226 24.94 3.35 26.10
C LEU A 226 25.96 3.48 27.24
N CYS A 227 25.55 3.21 28.49
CA CYS A 227 26.45 3.20 29.65
C CYS A 227 27.50 2.08 29.55
N LEU A 228 27.10 0.86 29.20
CA LEU A 228 28.03 -0.26 29.01
C LEU A 228 29.01 0.01 27.87
N ARG A 229 28.53 0.59 26.76
CA ARG A 229 29.37 1.02 25.64
C ARG A 229 30.39 2.10 26.04
N ALA A 230 30.07 2.92 27.05
CA ALA A 230 30.99 3.89 27.63
C ALA A 230 32.05 3.27 28.56
N GLY A 231 31.95 1.98 28.86
CA GLY A 231 32.84 1.27 29.78
C GLY A 231 32.43 1.38 31.25
N LEU A 232 31.21 1.83 31.56
CA LEU A 232 30.70 1.83 32.93
C LEU A 232 30.36 0.39 33.35
N PRO A 233 30.88 -0.10 34.50
CA PRO A 233 30.54 -1.42 35.02
C PRO A 233 29.03 -1.60 35.24
N GLU A 234 28.53 -2.80 34.97
CA GLU A 234 27.10 -3.10 35.04
C GLU A 234 26.51 -2.90 36.45
N ASP A 235 27.28 -3.22 37.49
CA ASP A 235 26.92 -3.04 38.90
C ASP A 235 26.81 -1.57 39.33
N ARG A 236 27.23 -0.62 38.49
CA ARG A 236 27.10 0.83 38.71
C ARG A 236 26.00 1.48 37.88
N ILE A 237 25.20 0.68 37.17
CA ILE A 237 24.11 1.16 36.31
C ILE A 237 22.78 0.71 36.90
N ASP A 238 21.93 1.65 37.25
CA ASP A 238 20.55 1.38 37.62
C ASP A 238 19.58 2.11 36.69
N VAL A 239 18.86 1.33 35.89
CA VAL A 239 17.85 1.79 34.93
C VAL A 239 16.45 1.32 35.31
N THR A 240 16.27 0.81 36.54
CA THR A 240 14.97 0.29 37.02
C THR A 240 13.92 1.40 37.09
N GLY A 241 14.34 2.64 37.32
CA GLY A 241 13.49 3.83 37.31
C GLY A 241 13.16 4.40 35.93
N LEU A 242 13.50 3.71 34.83
CA LEU A 242 13.20 4.13 33.46
C LEU A 242 12.13 3.28 32.78
N TRP A 243 11.21 3.96 32.10
CA TRP A 243 10.22 3.33 31.24
C TRP A 243 9.97 4.16 29.98
N GLY A 244 9.57 3.48 28.90
CA GLY A 244 9.38 4.07 27.58
C GLY A 244 9.83 3.13 26.48
N ALA A 245 9.34 3.39 25.27
CA ALA A 245 9.72 2.66 24.06
C ALA A 245 10.34 3.63 23.03
N VAL A 246 11.37 3.15 22.34
CA VAL A 246 12.09 3.87 21.28
C VAL A 246 12.06 2.98 20.04
N GLU A 247 11.42 3.43 18.95
CA GLU A 247 11.34 2.65 17.71
C GLU A 247 12.68 2.63 16.96
N GLY A 248 13.44 3.71 17.08
CA GLY A 248 14.80 3.82 16.55
C GLY A 248 15.55 5.00 17.14
N TYR A 249 16.87 4.90 17.27
CA TYR A 249 17.74 5.99 17.70
C TYR A 249 19.06 5.93 16.92
N ALA A 250 19.39 7.02 16.23
CA ALA A 250 20.54 7.11 15.34
C ALA A 250 21.62 8.02 15.92
N ILE A 251 22.83 7.48 16.08
CA ILE A 251 24.04 8.26 16.41
C ILE A 251 24.81 8.44 15.11
N THR A 252 24.66 9.59 14.47
CA THR A 252 25.17 9.87 13.12
C THR A 252 26.55 10.52 13.09
N ALA A 253 27.05 10.96 14.25
CA ALA A 253 28.35 11.59 14.42
C ALA A 253 29.05 11.08 15.70
N LEU A 254 30.35 11.33 15.80
CA LEU A 254 31.09 11.08 17.04
C LEU A 254 30.59 12.02 18.14
N GLU A 255 30.03 11.43 19.20
CA GLU A 255 29.59 12.16 20.39
C GLU A 255 29.86 11.35 21.66
N SER A 256 29.85 12.03 22.81
CA SER A 256 29.99 11.35 24.09
C SER A 256 28.70 10.59 24.45
N PRO A 257 28.79 9.44 25.15
CA PRO A 257 27.60 8.73 25.65
C PRO A 257 26.68 9.62 26.50
N ARG A 258 27.26 10.58 27.24
CA ARG A 258 26.51 11.59 27.99
C ARG A 258 25.64 12.45 27.06
N ALA A 259 26.14 12.87 25.90
CA ALA A 259 25.37 13.67 24.94
C ALA A 259 24.18 12.87 24.42
N SER A 260 24.39 11.61 24.03
CA SER A 260 23.32 10.73 23.57
C SER A 260 22.24 10.52 24.65
N ILE A 261 22.67 10.22 25.88
CA ILE A 261 21.75 10.05 27.03
C ILE A 261 21.03 11.36 27.38
N THR A 262 21.69 12.52 27.24
CA THR A 262 21.06 13.83 27.51
C THR A 262 19.94 14.12 26.51
N THR A 263 20.13 13.75 25.24
CA THR A 263 19.07 13.83 24.21
C THR A 263 17.87 12.96 24.57
N LEU A 264 18.10 11.73 25.05
CA LEU A 264 17.03 10.85 25.55
C LEU A 264 16.37 11.42 26.80
N SER A 265 17.14 11.93 27.76
CA SER A 265 16.67 12.58 29.00
C SER A 265 15.76 13.76 28.70
N ARG A 266 16.13 14.61 27.74
CA ARG A 266 15.33 15.75 27.30
C ARG A 266 13.99 15.32 26.69
N HIS A 267 14.01 14.31 25.84
CA HIS A 267 12.79 13.82 25.17
C HIS A 267 11.88 13.05 26.12
N PHE A 268 12.41 12.08 26.88
CA PHE A 268 11.62 11.21 27.76
C PHE A 268 11.37 11.78 29.15
N GLY A 269 12.09 12.83 29.58
CA GLY A 269 11.86 13.50 30.86
C GLY A 269 12.34 12.68 32.05
N PHE A 270 13.60 12.25 32.02
CA PHE A 270 14.26 11.57 33.13
C PHE A 270 15.55 12.28 33.51
N ASP A 271 16.02 12.03 34.73
CA ASP A 271 17.29 12.53 35.23
C ASP A 271 18.24 11.37 35.57
N ALA A 272 19.52 11.69 35.69
CA ALA A 272 20.55 10.77 36.15
C ALA A 272 21.15 11.32 37.45
N VAL A 273 21.19 10.48 38.49
CA VAL A 273 21.73 10.83 39.81
C VAL A 273 22.72 9.76 40.26
N GLU A 274 23.79 10.17 40.91
CA GLU A 274 24.68 9.24 41.62
C GLU A 274 24.21 9.11 43.06
N THR A 275 24.10 7.88 43.53
CA THR A 275 23.65 7.55 44.89
C THR A 275 24.29 6.23 45.29
N GLU A 276 24.98 6.24 46.43
CA GLU A 276 25.73 5.10 46.97
C GLU A 276 26.73 4.45 45.97
N GLY A 277 27.32 5.24 45.08
CA GLY A 277 28.28 4.80 44.07
C GLY A 277 27.67 4.25 42.78
N VAL A 278 26.34 4.31 42.64
CA VAL A 278 25.58 3.82 41.48
C VAL A 278 24.91 5.00 40.77
N ILE A 279 24.96 5.01 39.44
CA ILE A 279 24.22 5.99 38.64
C ILE A 279 22.81 5.44 38.41
N ARG A 280 21.82 6.04 39.09
CA ARG A 280 20.40 5.76 38.91
C ARG A 280 19.80 6.70 37.87
N PHE A 281 19.05 6.13 36.94
CA PHE A 281 18.27 6.88 35.96
C PHE A 281 16.79 6.80 36.32
N ILE A 282 16.16 7.96 36.51
CA ILE A 282 14.85 8.06 37.16
C ILE A 282 13.95 9.00 36.36
N MET A 283 12.76 8.53 36.00
CA MET A 283 11.73 9.36 35.38
C MET A 283 11.29 10.50 36.31
N ARG A 284 11.06 11.69 35.75
CA ARG A 284 10.50 12.82 36.50
C ARG A 284 8.99 12.63 36.75
N GLY A 285 8.42 13.41 37.67
CA GLY A 285 6.98 13.38 37.98
C GLY A 285 6.55 12.28 38.95
N ARG A 286 7.48 11.72 39.74
CA ARG A 286 7.18 10.70 40.76
C ARG A 286 6.46 11.28 41.98
N ALA A 287 5.94 10.38 42.82
CA ALA A 287 5.42 10.72 44.14
C ALA A 287 6.48 11.43 45.00
N SER A 288 6.00 12.30 45.88
CA SER A 288 6.86 12.95 46.87
C SER A 288 7.35 11.93 47.90
N VAL A 289 8.66 11.95 48.18
CA VAL A 289 9.31 11.06 49.17
C VAL A 289 9.35 11.67 50.58
N ALA A 290 9.19 12.99 50.69
CA ALA A 290 9.20 13.70 51.97
C ALA A 290 8.34 14.97 51.91
N THR A 291 7.71 15.30 53.04
CA THR A 291 7.11 16.62 53.26
C THR A 291 7.97 17.36 54.28
N LEU A 292 8.39 18.58 53.93
CA LEU A 292 9.23 19.44 54.75
C LEU A 292 8.45 20.70 55.13
N ALA A 293 8.64 21.17 56.35
CA ALA A 293 8.16 22.44 56.87
C ALA A 293 9.35 23.40 57.12
N PRO A 294 9.10 24.70 57.33
CA PRO A 294 10.17 25.65 57.63
C PRO A 294 10.99 25.27 58.87
N ASP A 295 10.38 24.59 59.84
CA ASP A 295 11.03 24.10 61.06
C ASP A 295 12.01 22.94 60.81
N ASP A 296 11.91 22.25 59.66
CA ASP A 296 12.84 21.20 59.24
C ASP A 296 14.11 21.78 58.58
N LEU A 297 14.13 23.09 58.31
CA LEU A 297 15.22 23.77 57.62
C LEU A 297 16.27 24.29 58.62
N VAL A 298 17.53 24.37 58.17
CA VAL A 298 18.61 24.96 58.97
C VAL A 298 18.51 26.48 58.95
N ALA A 299 18.47 27.10 60.12
CA ALA A 299 18.46 28.56 60.27
C ALA A 299 19.62 29.22 59.49
N ALA A 300 19.30 30.28 58.75
CA ALA A 300 20.31 31.06 58.05
C ALA A 300 21.20 31.84 59.05
N ARG A 301 22.50 31.94 58.76
CA ARG A 301 23.43 32.79 59.54
C ARG A 301 23.11 34.28 59.35
N GLU A 302 22.68 34.65 58.14
CA GLU A 302 22.11 35.94 57.74
C GLU A 302 21.07 35.69 56.61
N GLY A 303 19.97 36.43 56.58
CA GLY A 303 18.90 36.30 55.58
C GLY A 303 17.75 35.35 55.97
N ASP A 304 16.88 35.07 55.00
CA ASP A 304 15.74 34.16 55.17
C ASP A 304 16.16 32.68 55.06
N VAL A 305 15.40 31.80 55.71
CA VAL A 305 15.69 30.34 55.76
C VAL A 305 15.38 29.65 54.41
N LEU A 306 14.57 30.29 53.58
CA LEU A 306 14.12 29.83 52.28
C LEU A 306 14.21 31.00 51.30
N GLU A 307 14.90 30.79 50.18
CA GLU A 307 14.95 31.73 49.06
C GLU A 307 14.11 31.18 47.91
N LEU A 308 13.10 31.94 47.47
CA LEU A 308 12.29 31.61 46.30
C LEU A 308 12.61 32.59 45.18
N THR A 309 13.11 32.07 44.07
CA THR A 309 13.50 32.86 42.90
C THR A 309 12.56 32.57 41.75
N ARG A 310 12.05 33.63 41.11
CA ARG A 310 11.18 33.54 39.95
C ARG A 310 11.88 34.12 38.73
N GLY A 311 12.15 33.27 37.75
CA GLY A 311 12.79 33.65 36.49
C GLY A 311 11.97 34.65 35.66
N GLN A 312 12.67 35.38 34.79
CA GLN A 312 12.09 36.37 33.89
C GLN A 312 11.28 35.71 32.77
N GLU A 313 10.05 36.17 32.57
CA GLU A 313 9.15 35.57 31.58
C GLU A 313 9.68 35.61 30.14
N THR A 314 10.37 36.69 29.77
CA THR A 314 10.93 36.90 28.43
C THR A 314 12.06 35.93 28.08
N GLU A 315 12.59 35.18 29.04
CA GLU A 315 13.63 34.16 28.81
C GLU A 315 13.04 32.78 28.50
N LEU A 316 11.76 32.57 28.82
CA LEU A 316 11.06 31.30 28.60
C LEU A 316 10.52 31.19 27.18
N PRO A 317 10.42 29.96 26.64
CA PRO A 317 9.84 29.73 25.33
C PRO A 317 8.31 29.94 25.34
N GLN A 318 7.81 30.71 24.38
CA GLN A 318 6.38 30.73 24.04
C GLN A 318 5.97 29.42 23.38
N ALA A 319 6.84 28.90 22.50
CA ALA A 319 6.61 27.67 21.77
C ALA A 319 7.88 26.81 21.73
N LEU A 320 7.67 25.49 21.77
CA LEU A 320 8.69 24.47 21.50
C LEU A 320 8.31 23.75 20.21
N LYS A 321 9.30 23.59 19.33
CA LYS A 321 9.18 22.83 18.08
C LYS A 321 10.16 21.68 18.09
N TRP A 322 9.66 20.46 18.01
CA TRP A 322 10.49 19.27 18.01
C TRP A 322 10.40 18.57 16.66
N GLN A 323 11.55 18.27 16.08
CA GLN A 323 11.66 17.42 14.91
C GLN A 323 12.01 15.99 15.35
N VAL A 324 11.25 15.01 14.89
CA VAL A 324 11.45 13.57 15.13
C VAL A 324 11.30 12.81 13.81
N ALA A 325 11.70 11.53 13.76
CA ALA A 325 11.42 10.66 12.62
C ALA A 325 10.12 9.85 12.86
N ARG A 326 9.39 9.54 11.79
CA ARG A 326 8.17 8.72 11.82
C ARG A 326 8.39 7.35 11.19
N ALA A 327 8.40 6.28 11.98
CA ALA A 327 8.57 4.92 11.42
C ALA A 327 7.37 4.46 10.57
N ASP A 328 6.21 5.12 10.70
CA ASP A 328 5.01 4.85 9.90
C ASP A 328 5.00 5.54 8.52
N GLU A 329 6.05 6.29 8.18
CA GLU A 329 6.14 7.08 6.93
C GLU A 329 7.60 7.13 6.43
N ASP A 330 8.17 5.96 6.11
CA ASP A 330 9.54 5.82 5.57
C ASP A 330 10.66 6.53 6.37
N TYR A 331 10.44 6.75 7.68
CA TYR A 331 11.33 7.52 8.57
C TYR A 331 11.49 9.00 8.18
N ASP A 332 10.51 9.56 7.48
CA ASP A 332 10.45 10.99 7.19
C ASP A 332 10.39 11.84 8.47
N ALA A 333 10.87 13.07 8.35
CA ALA A 333 10.89 14.00 9.46
C ALA A 333 9.50 14.57 9.74
N ALA A 334 9.03 14.44 10.97
CA ALA A 334 7.82 15.08 11.48
C ALA A 334 8.16 16.19 12.46
N LEU A 335 7.36 17.26 12.40
CA LEU A 335 7.44 18.41 13.30
C LEU A 335 6.24 18.40 14.23
N VAL A 336 6.47 18.47 15.53
CA VAL A 336 5.44 18.70 16.55
C VAL A 336 5.69 20.02 17.25
N GLU A 337 4.61 20.73 17.59
CA GLU A 337 4.68 22.04 18.25
C GLU A 337 3.81 22.06 19.51
N ALA A 338 4.38 22.56 20.60
CA ALA A 338 3.63 22.98 21.77
C ALA A 338 3.75 24.50 21.93
N ARG A 339 2.64 25.18 22.20
CA ARG A 339 2.61 26.63 22.36
C ARG A 339 1.76 27.05 23.56
N ARG A 340 2.24 28.05 24.30
CA ARG A 340 1.50 28.74 25.36
C ARG A 340 0.92 30.05 24.82
N ILE A 341 -0.40 30.21 24.94
CA ILE A 341 -1.15 31.32 24.31
C ILE A 341 -1.30 32.57 25.20
N THR A 342 -1.17 32.44 26.52
CA THR A 342 -1.40 33.53 27.49
C THR A 342 -0.08 34.02 28.11
N VAL A 343 0.88 34.45 27.29
CA VAL A 343 2.21 34.92 27.74
C VAL A 343 2.73 36.01 26.81
N ASP A 344 3.59 36.88 27.33
CA ASP A 344 4.13 38.03 26.58
C ASP A 344 5.43 37.69 25.81
N THR A 345 6.08 36.57 26.14
CA THR A 345 7.26 36.09 25.39
C THR A 345 6.88 35.69 23.96
N THR A 346 7.79 35.97 23.02
CA THR A 346 7.68 35.54 21.61
C THR A 346 8.78 34.55 21.21
N ARG A 347 9.53 34.02 22.19
CA ARG A 347 10.65 33.10 21.92
C ARG A 347 10.13 31.75 21.43
N ILE A 348 10.73 31.24 20.36
CA ILE A 348 10.49 29.90 19.85
C ILE A 348 11.81 29.12 19.98
N ALA A 349 11.78 28.01 20.71
CA ALA A 349 12.92 27.09 20.75
C ALA A 349 12.62 25.88 19.86
N SER A 350 13.62 25.49 19.06
CA SER A 350 13.53 24.36 18.15
C SER A 350 14.62 23.34 18.46
N GLU A 351 14.24 22.08 18.59
CA GLU A 351 15.13 20.95 18.92
C GLU A 351 14.90 19.83 17.90
N SER A 352 15.96 19.12 17.50
CA SER A 352 15.87 17.97 16.59
C SER A 352 16.37 16.73 17.31
N PHE A 353 15.58 15.67 17.28
CA PHE A 353 15.86 14.41 17.94
C PHE A 353 16.08 13.32 16.89
N PRO A 354 17.26 12.69 16.84
CA PRO A 354 17.55 11.62 15.89
C PRO A 354 16.94 10.28 16.36
N MET A 355 15.63 10.31 16.67
CA MET A 355 14.87 9.16 17.13
C MET A 355 13.55 9.02 16.38
N ALA A 356 13.15 7.78 16.16
CA ALA A 356 11.82 7.44 15.68
C ALA A 356 10.89 7.19 16.87
N VAL A 357 9.81 7.96 16.91
CA VAL A 357 8.73 7.86 17.90
C VAL A 357 7.41 8.26 17.24
N PRO A 358 6.25 7.76 17.71
CA PRO A 358 4.96 8.22 17.22
C PRO A 358 4.79 9.75 17.41
N PRO A 359 4.28 10.51 16.42
CA PRO A 359 4.12 11.96 16.55
C PRO A 359 3.20 12.36 17.70
N GLU A 360 2.13 11.61 17.94
CA GLU A 360 1.22 11.87 19.05
C GLU A 360 1.92 11.79 20.42
N GLU A 361 2.92 10.91 20.53
CA GLU A 361 3.78 10.76 21.70
C GLU A 361 4.82 11.86 21.79
N ALA A 362 5.42 12.25 20.66
CA ALA A 362 6.34 13.36 20.59
C ALA A 362 5.67 14.69 20.97
N GLU A 363 4.44 14.93 20.52
CA GLU A 363 3.66 16.12 20.87
C GLU A 363 3.36 16.17 22.37
N ARG A 364 2.92 15.04 22.96
CA ARG A 364 2.71 14.91 24.41
C ARG A 364 3.96 15.30 25.21
N ARG A 365 5.11 14.77 24.81
CA ARG A 365 6.40 15.04 25.46
C ARG A 365 6.87 16.48 25.23
N CYS A 366 6.59 17.04 24.05
CA CYS A 366 6.90 18.45 23.73
C CYS A 366 6.07 19.40 24.62
N ARG A 367 4.77 19.11 24.79
CA ARG A 367 3.88 19.84 25.71
C ARG A 367 4.35 19.73 27.16
N ARG A 368 4.71 18.52 27.60
CA ARG A 368 5.30 18.30 28.93
C ARG A 368 6.55 19.15 29.12
N ALA A 369 7.50 19.11 28.18
CA ALA A 369 8.74 19.89 28.26
C ALA A 369 8.51 21.41 28.28
N LEU A 370 7.52 21.91 27.54
CA LEU A 370 7.13 23.32 27.59
C LEU A 370 6.58 23.67 28.98
N MET A 371 5.64 22.87 29.50
CA MET A 371 5.07 23.08 30.83
C MET A 371 6.13 22.98 31.93
N GLU A 372 7.04 21.99 31.87
CA GLU A 372 8.19 21.86 32.78
C GLU A 372 9.05 23.13 32.78
N ALA A 373 9.35 23.72 31.62
CA ALA A 373 10.11 24.96 31.55
C ALA A 373 9.38 26.15 32.20
N TRP A 374 8.06 26.21 32.08
CA TRP A 374 7.24 27.27 32.68
C TRP A 374 7.02 27.09 34.18
N VAL A 375 6.83 25.85 34.65
CA VAL A 375 6.69 25.55 36.08
C VAL A 375 8.04 25.73 36.78
N GLY A 376 9.12 25.24 36.17
CA GLY A 376 10.47 25.40 36.67
C GLY A 376 11.05 26.82 36.54
N ARG A 377 10.23 27.79 36.14
CA ARG A 377 10.52 29.23 36.29
C ARG A 377 10.74 29.60 37.75
N GLU A 378 10.09 28.89 38.67
CA GLU A 378 10.23 29.09 40.11
C GLU A 378 11.22 28.06 40.66
N THR A 379 12.23 28.55 41.38
CA THR A 379 13.26 27.75 42.03
C THR A 379 13.32 28.09 43.51
N ALA A 380 13.74 27.13 44.33
CA ALA A 380 13.90 27.29 45.76
C ALA A 380 15.35 26.95 46.15
N ALA A 381 15.94 27.75 47.04
CA ALA A 381 17.19 27.43 47.70
C ALA A 381 17.00 27.45 49.21
N PHE A 382 17.44 26.38 49.88
CA PHE A 382 17.33 26.22 51.33
C PHE A 382 18.40 25.27 51.85
N ARG A 383 18.51 25.12 53.17
CA ARG A 383 19.46 24.21 53.81
C ARG A 383 18.75 23.18 54.66
N LEU A 384 19.16 21.92 54.56
CA LEU A 384 18.66 20.82 55.39
C LEU A 384 19.72 20.31 56.37
N PRO A 385 19.32 19.83 57.55
CA PRO A 385 20.22 19.21 58.49
C PRO A 385 20.67 17.82 57.99
N PRO A 386 21.80 17.28 58.49
CA PRO A 386 22.28 15.94 58.14
C PRO A 386 21.29 14.80 58.44
N SER A 387 20.26 15.01 59.27
CA SER A 387 19.20 14.02 59.52
C SER A 387 18.40 13.67 58.25
N HIS A 388 18.41 14.52 57.23
CA HIS A 388 17.79 14.26 55.94
C HIS A 388 18.78 13.73 54.89
N LEU A 389 19.85 13.02 55.30
CA LEU A 389 20.87 12.48 54.38
C LEU A 389 20.30 11.56 53.29
N ALA A 390 19.15 10.92 53.55
CA ALA A 390 18.47 10.02 52.62
C ALA A 390 17.91 10.71 51.35
N LEU A 391 17.85 12.05 51.33
CA LEU A 391 17.42 12.79 50.14
C LEU A 391 18.57 12.95 49.16
N ASP A 392 18.34 12.56 47.92
CA ASP A 392 19.26 12.71 46.80
C ASP A 392 18.76 13.77 45.80
N PRO A 393 19.64 14.32 44.94
CA PRO A 393 19.17 15.04 43.75
C PRO A 393 18.13 14.19 42.99
N THR A 394 17.21 14.84 42.29
CA THR A 394 16.06 14.25 41.58
C THR A 394 14.88 13.82 42.46
N ASP A 395 15.03 13.76 43.77
CA ASP A 395 13.90 13.46 44.66
C ASP A 395 12.82 14.54 44.61
N ALA A 396 11.57 14.08 44.64
CA ALA A 396 10.40 14.93 44.72
C ALA A 396 10.03 15.14 46.20
N ILE A 397 9.91 16.39 46.64
CA ILE A 397 9.47 16.72 47.99
C ILE A 397 8.25 17.65 47.96
N ARG A 398 7.52 17.72 49.06
CA ARG A 398 6.52 18.76 49.31
C ARG A 398 7.05 19.73 50.34
N LEU A 399 7.08 21.02 50.02
CA LEU A 399 7.43 22.07 50.97
C LEU A 399 6.15 22.76 51.46
N ALA A 400 5.93 22.75 52.78
CA ALA A 400 4.87 23.51 53.41
C ALA A 400 5.31 24.98 53.51
N HIS A 401 4.65 25.86 52.77
CA HIS A 401 4.94 27.29 52.74
C HIS A 401 3.65 28.08 52.54
N ASP A 402 3.45 29.13 53.35
CA ASP A 402 2.26 30.01 53.30
C ASP A 402 0.90 29.27 53.28
N GLY A 403 0.77 28.22 54.11
CA GLY A 403 -0.45 27.43 54.20
C GLY A 403 -0.73 26.55 52.98
N ARG A 404 0.25 26.38 52.10
CA ARG A 404 0.17 25.52 50.90
C ARG A 404 1.28 24.47 50.93
N LEU A 405 1.02 23.35 50.26
CA LEU A 405 2.05 22.37 49.92
C LEU A 405 2.49 22.62 48.49
N VAL A 406 3.78 22.83 48.30
CA VAL A 406 4.40 23.08 47.01
C VAL A 406 5.22 21.86 46.62
N ASP A 407 4.98 21.31 45.42
CA ASP A 407 5.78 20.21 44.90
C ASP A 407 7.10 20.76 44.31
N LEU A 408 8.22 20.29 44.86
CA LEU A 408 9.58 20.62 44.41
C LEU A 408 10.32 19.35 44.00
N ARG A 409 11.26 19.49 43.05
CA ARG A 409 12.25 18.46 42.72
C ARG A 409 13.64 18.98 43.05
N LEU A 410 14.42 18.19 43.77
CA LEU A 410 15.79 18.54 44.11
C LEU A 410 16.66 18.48 42.85
N VAL A 411 17.47 19.51 42.61
CA VAL A 411 18.33 19.62 41.41
C VAL A 411 19.78 19.41 41.76
N SER A 412 20.24 20.07 42.83
CA SER A 412 21.62 19.94 43.31
C SER A 412 21.62 19.91 44.84
N ILE A 413 22.57 19.16 45.39
CA ILE A 413 22.83 19.09 46.83
C ILE A 413 24.33 19.31 47.05
N ALA A 414 24.68 20.24 47.92
CA ALA A 414 26.04 20.53 48.34
C ALA A 414 26.19 20.23 49.83
N ASP A 415 26.82 19.11 50.15
CA ASP A 415 27.02 18.67 51.53
C ASP A 415 28.24 19.36 52.17
N ALA A 416 27.98 20.09 53.26
CA ALA A 416 29.00 20.73 54.12
C ALA A 416 28.59 20.60 55.61
N GLU A 417 28.61 21.68 56.39
CA GLU A 417 28.06 21.70 57.76
C GLU A 417 26.53 21.47 57.77
N ALA A 418 25.86 22.00 56.75
CA ALA A 418 24.46 21.72 56.42
C ALA A 418 24.39 21.31 54.94
N ARG A 419 23.30 20.63 54.55
CA ARG A 419 23.06 20.22 53.15
C ARG A 419 22.44 21.38 52.39
N GLY A 420 23.20 22.04 51.53
CA GLY A 420 22.68 23.10 50.66
C GLY A 420 21.86 22.51 49.53
N ILE A 421 20.60 22.91 49.40
CA ILE A 421 19.65 22.36 48.43
C ILE A 421 19.27 23.43 47.42
N GLU A 422 19.41 23.11 46.14
CA GLU A 422 18.73 23.82 45.07
C GLU A 422 17.61 22.93 44.53
N ALA A 423 16.41 23.48 44.46
CA ALA A 423 15.23 22.78 43.99
C ALA A 423 14.48 23.61 42.95
N VAL A 424 13.72 22.92 42.12
CA VAL A 424 12.87 23.54 41.10
C VAL A 424 11.43 23.14 41.35
N PHE A 425 10.50 24.06 41.12
CA PHE A 425 9.08 23.73 41.16
C PHE A 425 8.77 22.70 40.10
N GLN A 426 7.86 21.78 40.44
CA GLN A 426 7.33 20.82 39.50
C GLN A 426 5.83 20.71 39.66
N ASP A 427 5.16 20.32 38.58
CA ASP A 427 3.74 20.02 38.59
C ASP A 427 3.57 18.60 38.09
N ARG A 428 3.05 17.73 38.97
CA ARG A 428 2.79 16.33 38.66
C ARG A 428 1.82 16.18 37.50
N ALA A 429 0.81 17.05 37.38
CA ALA A 429 -0.18 16.97 36.32
C ALA A 429 0.43 17.17 34.92
N THR A 430 1.62 17.78 34.84
CA THR A 430 2.36 17.96 33.58
C THR A 430 2.81 16.62 32.98
N TYR A 431 2.98 15.58 33.79
CA TYR A 431 3.42 14.26 33.33
C TYR A 431 2.27 13.37 32.86
N ASP A 432 1.03 13.83 33.05
CA ASP A 432 -0.19 13.06 32.83
C ASP A 432 -1.08 13.67 31.74
N LEU A 433 -0.43 14.11 30.66
CA LEU A 433 -1.07 14.76 29.53
C LEU A 433 -1.59 13.75 28.50
N PRO A 434 -2.72 14.03 27.82
CA PRO A 434 -3.17 13.20 26.70
C PRO A 434 -2.17 13.24 25.55
N PRO A 435 -2.07 12.15 24.75
CA PRO A 435 -1.36 12.17 23.48
C PRO A 435 -1.95 13.22 22.52
N GLY A 436 -1.14 13.66 21.57
CA GLY A 436 -1.60 14.49 20.45
C GLY A 436 -2.57 13.76 19.52
N ASP A 437 -3.12 14.50 18.56
CA ASP A 437 -3.92 13.91 17.50
C ASP A 437 -2.99 13.27 16.46
N PRO A 438 -3.18 11.97 16.12
CA PRO A 438 -2.31 11.30 15.16
C PRO A 438 -2.51 11.87 13.76
N PRO A 439 -1.45 12.31 13.07
CA PRO A 439 -1.55 12.67 11.67
C PRO A 439 -1.67 11.39 10.83
N ALA A 440 -2.51 11.41 9.78
CA ALA A 440 -2.57 10.32 8.81
C ALA A 440 -1.20 10.15 8.12
N ALA A 441 -0.74 8.90 8.01
CA ALA A 441 0.49 8.58 7.27
C ALA A 441 0.21 8.56 5.75
N SER A 442 1.10 9.13 4.94
CA SER A 442 1.02 9.09 3.48
C SER A 442 2.10 8.16 2.92
N LEU A 443 1.77 6.88 2.75
CA LEU A 443 2.72 5.89 2.23
C LEU A 443 2.84 5.91 0.71
N THR A 444 4.10 5.86 0.23
CA THR A 444 4.37 5.70 -1.20
C THR A 444 4.16 4.24 -1.61
N ARG A 445 3.24 4.00 -2.56
CA ARG A 445 3.00 2.65 -3.11
C ARG A 445 3.90 2.41 -4.33
N ALA A 446 4.63 1.30 -4.33
CA ALA A 446 5.28 0.81 -5.54
C ALA A 446 4.21 0.47 -6.59
N VAL A 447 4.23 1.17 -7.72
CA VAL A 447 3.34 0.88 -8.85
C VAL A 447 3.87 -0.35 -9.58
N VAL A 448 3.13 -1.45 -9.52
CA VAL A 448 3.43 -2.66 -10.29
C VAL A 448 2.71 -2.56 -11.63
N PHE A 449 3.46 -2.66 -12.72
CA PHE A 449 2.90 -2.72 -14.07
C PHE A 449 2.64 -4.18 -14.44
N GLY A 450 1.48 -4.46 -15.04
CA GLY A 450 1.21 -5.76 -15.67
C GLY A 450 1.65 -5.77 -17.13
N ALA A 451 1.63 -6.96 -17.76
CA ALA A 451 1.83 -7.08 -19.20
C ALA A 451 0.74 -6.31 -19.97
N PRO A 452 1.09 -5.49 -20.97
CA PRO A 452 0.10 -4.71 -21.74
C PRO A 452 -0.68 -5.60 -22.72
N ASP A 453 -1.91 -5.20 -23.05
CA ASP A 453 -2.60 -5.67 -24.25
C ASP A 453 -2.08 -4.86 -25.44
N ALA A 454 -1.30 -5.51 -26.30
CA ALA A 454 -0.67 -4.88 -27.46
C ALA A 454 -1.15 -5.53 -28.77
N VAL A 455 -1.43 -4.71 -29.77
CA VAL A 455 -1.96 -5.15 -31.07
C VAL A 455 -1.12 -4.52 -32.18
N LEU A 456 -0.63 -5.35 -33.10
CA LEU A 456 0.09 -4.96 -34.31
C LEU A 456 -0.85 -5.14 -35.51
N MET A 457 -1.08 -4.08 -36.27
CA MET A 457 -2.09 -4.04 -37.33
C MET A 457 -1.49 -3.59 -38.65
N ASP A 458 -1.51 -4.45 -39.66
CA ASP A 458 -1.13 -4.09 -41.03
C ASP A 458 -2.35 -3.57 -41.78
N LEU A 459 -2.58 -2.25 -41.70
CA LEU A 459 -3.75 -1.58 -42.27
C LEU A 459 -3.39 -0.84 -43.58
N PRO A 460 -4.38 -0.58 -44.45
CA PRO A 460 -4.22 0.41 -45.51
C PRO A 460 -3.80 1.77 -44.97
N GLN A 461 -3.17 2.59 -45.82
CA GLN A 461 -2.82 3.96 -45.46
C GLN A 461 -4.07 4.76 -45.11
N LEU A 462 -4.11 5.33 -43.90
CA LEU A 462 -5.24 6.10 -43.38
C LEU A 462 -5.05 7.60 -43.56
N THR A 463 -3.81 8.08 -43.42
CA THR A 463 -3.45 9.51 -43.42
C THR A 463 -2.19 9.76 -44.26
N GLU A 464 -1.99 11.01 -44.68
CA GLU A 464 -0.86 11.39 -45.56
C GLU A 464 0.50 11.28 -44.86
N ASP A 465 0.54 11.49 -43.54
CA ASP A 465 1.74 11.38 -42.71
C ASP A 465 2.17 9.93 -42.43
N GLN A 466 1.29 8.95 -42.70
CA GLN A 466 1.59 7.53 -42.61
C GLN A 466 2.23 7.02 -43.92
N PRO A 467 3.49 6.55 -43.91
CA PRO A 467 4.02 5.81 -45.06
C PRO A 467 3.23 4.51 -45.28
N ALA A 468 2.77 4.28 -46.51
CA ALA A 468 1.82 3.23 -46.84
C ALA A 468 2.26 1.78 -46.51
N HIS A 469 3.56 1.51 -46.38
CA HIS A 469 4.08 0.19 -46.01
C HIS A 469 4.13 -0.05 -44.50
N ARG A 470 3.92 0.97 -43.66
CA ARG A 470 4.15 0.88 -42.22
C ARG A 470 2.88 0.45 -41.47
N PRO A 471 2.94 -0.68 -40.74
CA PRO A 471 1.87 -1.09 -39.84
C PRO A 471 1.69 -0.12 -38.67
N LEU A 472 0.57 -0.26 -37.98
CA LEU A 472 0.22 0.45 -36.75
C LEU A 472 0.41 -0.45 -35.53
N VAL A 473 0.73 0.16 -34.40
CA VAL A 473 0.76 -0.49 -33.09
C VAL A 473 -0.15 0.25 -32.11
N ALA A 474 -0.90 -0.52 -31.34
CA ALA A 474 -1.73 -0.06 -30.25
C ALA A 474 -1.33 -0.80 -28.97
N ALA A 475 -1.32 -0.11 -27.83
CA ALA A 475 -1.09 -0.74 -26.53
C ALA A 475 -2.01 -0.18 -25.45
N HIS A 476 -2.42 -1.03 -24.52
CA HIS A 476 -3.26 -0.70 -23.39
C HIS A 476 -2.71 -1.35 -22.11
N ALA A 477 -2.63 -0.58 -21.02
CA ALA A 477 -2.24 -1.06 -19.70
C ALA A 477 -2.89 -0.23 -18.59
N VAL A 478 -3.20 -0.87 -17.46
CA VAL A 478 -3.67 -0.23 -16.24
C VAL A 478 -2.85 -0.75 -15.05
N PRO A 479 -2.06 0.09 -14.36
CA PRO A 479 -1.82 1.51 -14.63
C PRO A 479 -1.00 1.75 -15.91
N TRP A 480 -1.16 2.93 -16.53
CA TRP A 480 -0.35 3.32 -17.69
C TRP A 480 1.05 3.78 -17.23
N PRO A 481 2.15 3.25 -17.79
CA PRO A 481 3.52 3.55 -17.34
C PRO A 481 4.06 4.93 -17.75
N GLY A 482 3.21 5.79 -18.32
CA GLY A 482 3.61 7.05 -18.95
C GLY A 482 4.02 6.85 -20.41
N GLU A 483 4.97 5.94 -20.67
CA GLU A 483 5.46 5.61 -22.00
C GLU A 483 5.62 4.10 -22.19
N MET A 484 5.13 3.58 -23.33
CA MET A 484 5.27 2.18 -23.73
C MET A 484 6.29 2.08 -24.86
N ALA A 485 7.28 1.20 -24.72
CA ALA A 485 8.32 0.99 -25.72
C ALA A 485 8.01 -0.23 -26.60
N VAL A 486 8.31 -0.13 -27.90
CA VAL A 486 8.14 -1.20 -28.88
C VAL A 486 9.48 -1.56 -29.48
N PHE A 487 9.91 -2.80 -29.22
CA PHE A 487 11.17 -3.35 -29.68
C PHE A 487 10.97 -4.42 -30.75
N ARG A 488 11.97 -4.59 -31.62
CA ARG A 488 12.04 -5.66 -32.63
C ARG A 488 13.38 -6.39 -32.60
N SER A 489 13.40 -7.68 -32.91
CA SER A 489 14.62 -8.46 -33.14
C SER A 489 14.40 -9.56 -34.20
N PRO A 490 15.43 -9.89 -35.03
CA PRO A 490 15.37 -11.07 -35.90
C PRO A 490 15.43 -12.39 -35.11
N SER A 491 15.87 -12.36 -33.85
CA SER A 491 16.01 -13.50 -32.93
C SER A 491 15.26 -13.21 -31.62
N THR A 492 15.51 -14.01 -30.58
CA THR A 492 14.91 -13.82 -29.25
C THR A 492 15.77 -12.96 -28.31
N ASP A 493 16.83 -12.34 -28.83
CA ASP A 493 17.80 -11.47 -28.16
C ASP A 493 18.18 -10.28 -29.06
N GLY A 494 18.96 -9.31 -28.58
CA GLY A 494 19.39 -8.18 -29.43
C GLY A 494 18.26 -7.25 -29.90
N PHE A 495 17.29 -6.99 -29.03
CA PHE A 495 16.12 -6.14 -29.32
C PHE A 495 16.50 -4.66 -29.53
N GLU A 496 16.09 -4.09 -30.66
CA GLU A 496 16.24 -2.68 -31.01
C GLU A 496 14.93 -1.91 -30.74
N LEU A 497 15.03 -0.73 -30.13
CA LEU A 497 13.88 0.15 -29.91
C LEU A 497 13.45 0.80 -31.23
N LEU A 498 12.21 0.59 -31.64
CA LEU A 498 11.68 1.18 -32.86
C LEU A 498 10.84 2.44 -32.62
N THR A 499 9.93 2.39 -31.65
CA THR A 499 9.04 3.51 -31.36
C THR A 499 8.48 3.43 -29.94
N THR A 500 7.81 4.49 -29.52
CA THR A 500 7.13 4.57 -28.22
C THR A 500 5.70 5.11 -28.37
N LEU A 501 4.84 4.73 -27.42
CA LEU A 501 3.47 5.22 -27.30
C LEU A 501 3.35 6.05 -26.03
N GLY A 502 2.92 7.31 -26.16
CA GLY A 502 2.72 8.21 -25.02
C GLY A 502 1.33 8.14 -24.38
N SER A 503 0.38 7.44 -25.00
CA SER A 503 -0.98 7.31 -24.49
C SER A 503 -1.56 5.92 -24.74
N ARG A 504 -2.49 5.50 -23.89
CA ARG A 504 -3.18 4.22 -24.01
C ARG A 504 -4.14 4.23 -25.19
N ALA A 505 -4.08 3.19 -26.02
CA ALA A 505 -5.02 3.00 -27.11
C ALA A 505 -6.40 2.55 -26.60
N ARG A 506 -7.44 2.86 -27.38
CA ARG A 506 -8.81 2.39 -27.17
C ARG A 506 -8.97 1.04 -27.86
N ILE A 507 -8.69 -0.02 -27.11
CA ILE A 507 -8.81 -1.43 -27.53
C ILE A 507 -10.06 -2.03 -26.88
N GLY A 508 -10.70 -2.95 -27.59
CA GLY A 508 -11.88 -3.66 -27.13
C GLY A 508 -12.13 -4.94 -27.89
N ALA A 509 -13.31 -5.52 -27.69
CA ALA A 509 -13.75 -6.73 -28.36
C ALA A 509 -15.23 -6.66 -28.77
N LEU A 510 -15.60 -7.42 -29.81
CA LEU A 510 -17.00 -7.61 -30.19
C LEU A 510 -17.77 -8.38 -29.13
N VAL A 511 -18.96 -7.89 -28.77
CA VAL A 511 -19.85 -8.56 -27.81
C VAL A 511 -20.67 -9.67 -28.48
N SER A 512 -20.94 -9.55 -29.78
CA SER A 512 -21.72 -10.49 -30.58
C SER A 512 -21.17 -10.58 -32.00
N ASP A 513 -21.53 -11.66 -32.70
CA ASP A 513 -21.20 -11.84 -34.11
C ASP A 513 -21.64 -10.63 -34.96
N PHE A 514 -20.76 -10.20 -35.86
CA PHE A 514 -20.98 -9.06 -36.75
C PHE A 514 -20.98 -9.52 -38.21
N TYR A 515 -22.14 -9.42 -38.85
CA TYR A 515 -22.35 -9.99 -40.19
C TYR A 515 -21.93 -9.03 -41.30
N ALA A 516 -21.82 -9.59 -42.52
CA ALA A 516 -21.52 -8.80 -43.70
C ALA A 516 -22.58 -7.71 -43.95
N GLY A 517 -22.14 -6.57 -44.47
CA GLY A 517 -22.97 -5.41 -44.75
C GLY A 517 -22.63 -4.79 -46.11
N PRO A 518 -23.43 -3.81 -46.57
CA PRO A 518 -23.15 -3.09 -47.80
C PRO A 518 -21.90 -2.20 -47.68
N THR A 519 -21.12 -2.08 -48.76
CA THR A 519 -19.85 -1.31 -48.79
C THR A 519 -19.96 0.06 -49.47
N SER A 520 -20.98 0.29 -50.31
CA SER A 520 -21.16 1.54 -51.08
C SER A 520 -22.30 2.42 -50.58
N ARG A 521 -22.84 2.13 -49.39
CA ARG A 521 -23.90 2.89 -48.72
C ARG A 521 -23.85 2.61 -47.22
N PHE A 522 -24.57 3.41 -46.45
CA PHE A 522 -24.74 3.15 -45.02
C PHE A 522 -25.33 1.75 -44.77
N ASP A 523 -24.69 1.03 -43.87
CA ASP A 523 -25.25 -0.15 -43.23
C ASP A 523 -26.13 0.30 -42.07
N LEU A 524 -27.44 0.20 -42.30
CA LEU A 524 -28.49 0.49 -41.32
C LEU A 524 -29.11 -0.79 -40.74
N GLY A 525 -28.67 -1.97 -41.21
CA GLY A 525 -29.22 -3.26 -40.81
C GLY A 525 -28.43 -3.92 -39.69
N ASN A 526 -27.11 -3.73 -39.68
CA ASN A 526 -26.24 -4.25 -38.62
C ASN A 526 -25.99 -3.21 -37.52
N ALA A 527 -25.75 -3.72 -36.31
CA ALA A 527 -25.28 -2.94 -35.17
C ALA A 527 -24.00 -3.58 -34.63
N LEU A 528 -22.93 -2.79 -34.53
CA LEU A 528 -21.65 -3.23 -34.01
C LEU A 528 -21.63 -2.98 -32.50
N VAL A 529 -21.65 -4.04 -31.70
CA VAL A 529 -21.65 -3.93 -30.22
C VAL A 529 -20.26 -4.26 -29.70
N VAL A 530 -19.63 -3.31 -29.02
CA VAL A 530 -18.23 -3.39 -28.57
C VAL A 530 -18.11 -3.15 -27.07
N ASP A 531 -17.21 -3.88 -26.43
CA ASP A 531 -16.72 -3.60 -25.08
C ASP A 531 -15.32 -3.00 -25.18
N LEU A 532 -15.14 -1.75 -24.75
CA LEU A 532 -13.87 -1.03 -24.72
C LEU A 532 -13.21 -1.13 -23.34
N LEU A 533 -11.91 -1.34 -23.32
CA LEU A 533 -11.09 -1.32 -22.09
C LEU A 533 -10.99 0.08 -21.48
N THR A 534 -11.05 1.13 -22.32
CA THR A 534 -10.96 2.53 -21.88
C THR A 534 -11.54 3.49 -22.91
N GLY A 535 -11.77 4.72 -22.48
CA GLY A 535 -12.24 5.82 -23.31
C GLY A 535 -13.75 5.79 -23.55
N THR A 536 -14.21 6.77 -24.32
CA THR A 536 -15.60 6.92 -24.73
C THR A 536 -15.71 7.00 -26.25
N LEU A 537 -16.89 6.66 -26.76
CA LEU A 537 -17.29 6.85 -28.15
C LEU A 537 -18.52 7.75 -28.17
N GLU A 538 -18.56 8.66 -29.14
CA GLU A 538 -19.62 9.65 -29.28
C GLU A 538 -20.19 9.61 -30.69
N SER A 539 -21.46 9.96 -30.83
CA SER A 539 -22.09 10.10 -32.14
C SER A 539 -21.49 11.29 -32.87
N VAL A 540 -21.29 11.14 -34.18
CA VAL A 540 -20.66 12.16 -35.03
C VAL A 540 -21.60 12.55 -36.17
N THR A 541 -21.44 13.77 -36.66
CA THR A 541 -22.19 14.23 -37.85
C THR A 541 -21.73 13.51 -39.11
N ASP A 542 -22.57 13.44 -40.14
CA ASP A 542 -22.20 12.83 -41.42
C ASP A 542 -20.94 13.51 -42.02
N LEU A 543 -20.78 14.83 -41.86
CA LEU A 543 -19.60 15.56 -42.35
C LEU A 543 -18.31 15.09 -41.69
N THR A 544 -18.31 14.97 -40.36
CA THR A 544 -17.13 14.52 -39.60
C THR A 544 -16.86 13.02 -39.83
N LEU A 545 -17.92 12.23 -40.01
CA LEU A 545 -17.81 10.82 -40.38
C LEU A 545 -17.12 10.67 -41.74
N PHE A 546 -17.55 11.41 -42.77
CA PHE A 546 -16.87 11.39 -44.08
C PHE A 546 -15.45 11.97 -44.04
N GLY A 547 -15.14 12.81 -43.04
CA GLY A 547 -13.78 13.24 -42.73
C GLY A 547 -12.90 12.20 -42.04
N GLY A 548 -13.39 10.97 -41.81
CA GLY A 548 -12.62 9.89 -41.20
C GLY A 548 -12.86 9.67 -39.70
N ALA A 549 -13.76 10.43 -39.06
CA ALA A 549 -14.05 10.27 -37.64
C ALA A 549 -14.69 8.89 -37.34
N ASN A 550 -14.59 8.46 -36.08
CA ASN A 550 -15.14 7.20 -35.57
C ASN A 550 -14.74 5.97 -36.40
N ALA A 551 -13.51 5.93 -36.89
CA ALA A 551 -12.95 4.75 -37.54
C ALA A 551 -12.49 3.71 -36.50
N LEU A 552 -12.87 2.46 -36.71
CA LEU A 552 -12.45 1.31 -35.92
C LEU A 552 -11.93 0.22 -36.87
N ALA A 553 -10.85 -0.43 -36.49
CA ALA A 553 -10.39 -1.66 -37.12
C ALA A 553 -10.97 -2.86 -36.37
N VAL A 554 -11.65 -3.76 -37.09
CA VAL A 554 -12.24 -5.00 -36.57
C VAL A 554 -11.49 -6.19 -37.15
N GLU A 555 -10.93 -7.04 -36.30
CA GLU A 555 -10.20 -8.25 -36.71
C GLU A 555 -11.19 -9.36 -37.07
N SER A 556 -11.62 -9.43 -38.32
CA SER A 556 -12.61 -10.42 -38.77
C SER A 556 -12.07 -11.85 -38.80
N ALA A 557 -10.77 -11.99 -39.01
CA ALA A 557 -9.98 -13.20 -38.85
C ALA A 557 -8.54 -12.82 -38.50
N THR A 558 -7.73 -13.75 -38.01
CA THR A 558 -6.34 -13.46 -37.59
C THR A 558 -5.56 -12.71 -38.67
N GLY A 559 -5.14 -11.49 -38.37
CA GLY A 559 -4.40 -10.61 -39.30
C GLY A 559 -5.23 -9.99 -40.43
N GLN A 560 -6.55 -10.21 -40.48
CA GLN A 560 -7.46 -9.59 -41.43
C GLN A 560 -8.32 -8.53 -40.74
N TRP A 561 -8.16 -7.29 -41.17
CA TRP A 561 -8.79 -6.14 -40.53
C TRP A 561 -9.78 -5.46 -41.49
N GLU A 562 -11.04 -5.39 -41.06
CA GLU A 562 -12.05 -4.52 -41.67
C GLU A 562 -11.97 -3.15 -41.02
N ILE A 563 -11.94 -2.08 -41.81
CA ILE A 563 -12.12 -0.72 -41.30
C ILE A 563 -13.59 -0.34 -41.39
N VAL A 564 -14.19 -0.06 -40.24
CA VAL A 564 -15.58 0.35 -40.07
C VAL A 564 -15.63 1.75 -39.50
N GLN A 565 -16.51 2.60 -40.01
CA GLN A 565 -16.83 3.87 -39.35
C GLN A 565 -18.27 3.87 -38.83
N ALA A 566 -18.52 4.50 -37.68
CA ALA A 566 -19.84 4.56 -37.07
C ALA A 566 -20.34 6.00 -36.88
N GLY A 567 -21.50 6.31 -37.44
CA GLY A 567 -22.14 7.62 -37.27
C GLY A 567 -22.82 7.80 -35.90
N ALA A 568 -23.45 6.75 -35.39
CA ALA A 568 -24.16 6.79 -34.11
C ALA A 568 -23.52 5.83 -33.10
N ALA A 569 -23.34 6.31 -31.87
CA ALA A 569 -22.78 5.58 -30.74
C ALA A 569 -23.66 5.75 -29.50
N ASP A 570 -24.26 4.65 -29.04
CA ASP A 570 -25.11 4.59 -27.85
C ASP A 570 -24.40 3.81 -26.74
N LEU A 571 -24.24 4.42 -25.56
CA LEU A 571 -23.68 3.75 -24.37
C LEU A 571 -24.74 2.81 -23.76
N LEU A 572 -24.47 1.52 -23.74
CA LEU A 572 -25.36 0.51 -23.15
C LEU A 572 -25.03 0.21 -21.67
N ALA A 573 -23.75 0.22 -21.33
CA ALA A 573 -23.21 0.00 -19.99
C ALA A 573 -21.80 0.62 -19.91
N PRO A 574 -21.17 0.80 -18.74
CA PRO A 574 -19.80 1.31 -18.66
C PRO A 574 -18.85 0.52 -19.58
N GLY A 575 -18.24 1.21 -20.56
CA GLY A 575 -17.35 0.61 -21.56
C GLY A 575 -18.04 -0.11 -22.74
N ARG A 576 -19.36 -0.37 -22.68
CA ARG A 576 -20.12 -1.08 -23.72
C ARG A 576 -20.90 -0.12 -24.61
N TYR A 577 -20.63 -0.15 -25.91
CA TYR A 577 -21.29 0.71 -26.90
C TYR A 577 -22.00 -0.09 -27.98
N ARG A 578 -23.16 0.40 -28.40
CA ARG A 578 -23.82 -0.01 -29.65
C ARG A 578 -23.55 1.05 -30.70
N LEU A 579 -22.93 0.63 -31.79
CA LEU A 579 -22.59 1.48 -32.91
C LEU A 579 -23.50 1.14 -34.10
N THR A 580 -24.13 2.15 -34.69
CA THR A 580 -25.03 2.00 -35.84
C THR A 580 -24.75 3.05 -36.90
N ARG A 581 -25.43 2.95 -38.06
CA ARG A 581 -25.19 3.80 -39.24
C ARG A 581 -23.73 3.67 -39.69
N LEU A 582 -23.37 2.46 -40.09
CA LEU A 582 -21.98 2.07 -40.32
C LEU A 582 -21.57 2.31 -41.78
N LEU A 583 -20.31 2.69 -41.99
CA LEU A 583 -19.64 2.61 -43.29
C LEU A 583 -18.67 1.43 -43.22
N ARG A 584 -18.86 0.46 -44.12
CA ARG A 584 -18.15 -0.84 -44.10
C ARG A 584 -16.98 -0.85 -45.09
N GLY A 585 -15.99 -1.71 -44.84
CA GLY A 585 -14.90 -1.99 -45.78
C GLY A 585 -14.09 -0.77 -46.25
N GLN A 586 -13.95 0.24 -45.40
CA GLN A 586 -13.29 1.50 -45.78
C GLN A 586 -11.84 1.28 -46.20
N ARG A 587 -11.33 2.15 -47.08
CA ARG A 587 -9.95 2.11 -47.61
C ARG A 587 -9.55 0.75 -48.22
N GLY A 588 -10.47 0.10 -48.94
CA GLY A 588 -10.17 -1.14 -49.67
C GLY A 588 -10.19 -2.42 -48.82
N THR A 589 -10.86 -2.39 -47.67
CA THR A 589 -10.97 -3.54 -46.74
C THR A 589 -12.23 -4.37 -46.96
N GLU A 590 -12.92 -4.22 -48.09
CA GLU A 590 -14.16 -4.95 -48.38
C GLU A 590 -13.96 -6.47 -48.40
N ALA A 591 -12.78 -6.94 -48.84
CA ALA A 591 -12.44 -8.36 -48.83
C ALA A 591 -12.18 -8.91 -47.42
N ALA A 592 -11.98 -8.04 -46.41
CA ALA A 592 -11.81 -8.42 -45.01
C ALA A 592 -13.15 -8.39 -44.23
N ILE A 593 -14.28 -8.09 -44.88
CA ILE A 593 -15.59 -8.14 -44.24
C ILE A 593 -15.92 -9.58 -43.85
N GLY A 594 -16.00 -9.84 -42.55
CA GLY A 594 -16.38 -11.14 -42.00
C GLY A 594 -17.87 -11.44 -42.20
N ASN A 595 -18.22 -12.73 -42.32
CA ASN A 595 -19.61 -13.16 -42.35
C ASN A 595 -19.83 -14.47 -41.57
N PRO A 596 -19.89 -14.42 -40.23
CA PRO A 596 -19.67 -13.24 -39.38
C PRO A 596 -18.18 -12.99 -39.07
N ALA A 597 -17.86 -11.76 -38.63
CA ALA A 597 -16.74 -11.54 -37.71
C ALA A 597 -17.21 -12.01 -36.31
N PRO A 598 -16.51 -12.95 -35.66
CA PRO A 598 -17.04 -13.63 -34.48
C PRO A 598 -17.06 -12.73 -33.24
N ALA A 599 -17.99 -13.00 -32.31
CA ALA A 599 -17.92 -12.45 -30.97
C ALA A 599 -16.54 -12.69 -30.33
N GLY A 600 -16.01 -11.70 -29.62
CA GLY A 600 -14.65 -11.69 -29.08
C GLY A 600 -13.57 -11.20 -30.05
N ALA A 601 -13.88 -10.96 -31.33
CA ALA A 601 -12.95 -10.35 -32.28
C ALA A 601 -12.45 -8.99 -31.77
N ARG A 602 -11.16 -8.72 -31.96
CA ARG A 602 -10.53 -7.48 -31.50
C ARG A 602 -11.06 -6.28 -32.27
N VAL A 603 -11.25 -5.18 -31.53
CA VAL A 603 -11.61 -3.88 -32.06
C VAL A 603 -10.61 -2.86 -31.56
N VAL A 604 -10.07 -2.05 -32.47
CA VAL A 604 -9.19 -0.93 -32.12
C VAL A 604 -9.74 0.35 -32.73
N VAL A 605 -9.93 1.39 -31.93
CA VAL A 605 -10.31 2.72 -32.44
C VAL A 605 -9.08 3.34 -33.09
N LEU A 606 -9.23 3.83 -34.32
CA LEU A 606 -8.14 4.39 -35.11
C LEU A 606 -8.05 5.90 -34.83
N ASP A 607 -7.14 6.27 -33.93
CA ASP A 607 -6.92 7.65 -33.49
C ASP A 607 -5.43 7.96 -33.26
N ALA A 608 -5.14 9.12 -32.68
CA ALA A 608 -3.78 9.59 -32.40
C ALA A 608 -3.06 8.84 -31.27
N ALA A 609 -3.71 7.89 -30.57
CA ALA A 609 -3.06 7.06 -29.55
C ALA A 609 -2.26 5.90 -30.14
N LEU A 610 -2.40 5.64 -31.44
CA LEU A 610 -1.64 4.62 -32.17
C LEU A 610 -0.33 5.21 -32.69
N ALA A 611 0.68 4.36 -32.87
CA ALA A 611 1.94 4.75 -33.50
C ALA A 611 2.22 3.91 -34.76
N PHE A 612 2.93 4.50 -35.72
CA PHE A 612 3.44 3.77 -36.88
C PHE A 612 4.68 2.96 -36.49
N LEU A 613 4.80 1.73 -36.97
CA LEU A 613 6.03 0.95 -36.85
C LEU A 613 7.03 1.40 -37.92
N PRO A 614 8.19 1.98 -37.56
CA PRO A 614 9.16 2.50 -38.51
C PRO A 614 10.01 1.37 -39.11
N ILE A 615 9.37 0.49 -39.89
CA ILE A 615 10.06 -0.57 -40.65
C ILE A 615 10.43 -0.06 -42.05
N ALA A 616 11.44 -0.67 -42.65
CA ALA A 616 11.81 -0.42 -44.05
C ALA A 616 10.97 -1.30 -45.00
N GLU A 617 10.79 -0.87 -46.26
CA GLU A 617 10.11 -1.71 -47.27
C GLU A 617 10.84 -3.04 -47.53
N ALA A 618 12.17 -3.08 -47.33
CA ALA A 618 12.95 -4.31 -47.45
C ALA A 618 12.66 -5.36 -46.36
N ASP A 619 12.02 -4.96 -45.25
CA ASP A 619 11.67 -5.85 -44.15
C ASP A 619 10.29 -6.52 -44.33
N LEU A 620 9.55 -6.16 -45.38
CA LEU A 620 8.23 -6.73 -45.66
C LEU A 620 8.34 -8.24 -45.97
N GLY A 621 7.42 -9.03 -45.43
CA GLY A 621 7.38 -10.48 -45.55
C GLY A 621 8.34 -11.24 -44.63
N LEU A 622 9.20 -10.54 -43.86
CA LEU A 622 10.09 -11.18 -42.90
C LEU A 622 9.41 -11.33 -41.52
N PRO A 623 9.48 -12.51 -40.88
CA PRO A 623 8.99 -12.69 -39.52
C PRO A 623 9.94 -12.02 -38.53
N TRP A 624 9.40 -11.18 -37.65
CA TRP A 624 10.15 -10.53 -36.59
C TRP A 624 9.58 -10.88 -35.21
N ASN A 625 10.44 -10.86 -34.20
CA ASN A 625 10.05 -10.96 -32.79
C ASN A 625 9.89 -9.55 -32.22
N TRP A 626 8.77 -9.31 -31.56
CA TRP A 626 8.39 -8.01 -31.00
C TRP A 626 8.29 -8.10 -29.50
N ARG A 627 8.71 -7.05 -28.80
CA ARG A 627 8.50 -6.89 -27.36
C ARG A 627 7.91 -5.52 -27.07
N ILE A 628 6.79 -5.48 -26.37
CA ILE A 628 6.08 -4.25 -26.01
C ILE A 628 5.93 -4.19 -24.49
N GLY A 629 6.39 -3.12 -23.85
CA GLY A 629 6.39 -3.01 -22.39
C GLY A 629 6.80 -1.62 -21.89
N PRO A 630 6.75 -1.38 -20.57
CA PRO A 630 7.05 -0.07 -19.97
C PRO A 630 8.45 0.43 -20.34
N ALA A 631 8.55 1.64 -20.89
CA ALA A 631 9.84 2.21 -21.31
C ALA A 631 10.81 2.44 -20.13
N SER A 632 10.29 2.54 -18.91
CA SER A 632 11.05 2.67 -17.66
C SER A 632 11.69 1.36 -17.18
N ARG A 633 11.44 0.23 -17.86
CA ARG A 633 11.95 -1.11 -17.52
C ARG A 633 12.79 -1.68 -18.66
N PRO A 634 13.79 -2.54 -18.36
CA PRO A 634 14.58 -3.19 -19.41
C PRO A 634 13.72 -4.17 -20.23
N VAL A 635 14.03 -4.33 -21.52
CA VAL A 635 13.27 -5.19 -22.47
C VAL A 635 13.17 -6.67 -22.04
N SER A 636 14.04 -7.12 -21.14
CA SER A 636 14.04 -8.47 -20.56
C SER A 636 13.10 -8.65 -19.38
N ASP A 637 12.51 -7.56 -18.86
CA ASP A 637 11.60 -7.57 -17.71
C ASP A 637 10.29 -8.33 -18.02
N GLU A 638 9.69 -8.94 -17.00
CA GLU A 638 8.48 -9.76 -17.14
C GLU A 638 7.25 -8.96 -17.58
N THR A 639 7.31 -7.63 -17.47
CA THR A 639 6.25 -6.72 -17.90
C THR A 639 6.15 -6.56 -19.43
N TYR A 640 7.14 -7.05 -20.19
CA TYR A 640 7.11 -7.00 -21.66
C TYR A 640 6.32 -8.18 -22.24
N VAL A 641 5.35 -7.89 -23.13
CA VAL A 641 4.66 -8.91 -23.93
C VAL A 641 5.47 -9.24 -25.19
N ALA A 642 5.72 -10.52 -25.43
CA ALA A 642 6.37 -11.01 -26.64
C ALA A 642 5.35 -11.43 -27.69
N GLN A 643 5.52 -10.98 -28.94
CA GLN A 643 4.64 -11.33 -30.06
C GLN A 643 5.44 -11.58 -31.34
N SER A 644 4.93 -12.43 -32.22
CA SER A 644 5.45 -12.60 -33.58
C SER A 644 4.51 -11.92 -34.56
N PHE A 645 5.07 -11.10 -35.46
CA PHE A 645 4.30 -10.38 -36.48
C PHE A 645 5.15 -10.17 -37.72
N THR A 646 4.54 -10.44 -38.88
CA THR A 646 5.15 -10.32 -40.21
C THR A 646 4.44 -9.21 -40.98
N PRO A 647 5.05 -8.02 -41.09
CA PRO A 647 4.50 -6.95 -41.92
C PRO A 647 4.41 -7.38 -43.39
N THR A 648 3.24 -7.28 -43.99
CA THR A 648 3.00 -7.60 -45.41
C THR A 648 2.93 -6.36 -46.30
N GLY A 649 2.77 -5.17 -45.71
CA GLY A 649 2.70 -3.90 -46.41
C GLY A 649 1.31 -3.66 -47.01
N ARG A 650 0.25 -3.87 -46.21
CA ARG A 650 -1.14 -3.85 -46.69
C ARG A 650 -1.52 -2.56 -47.41
N GLY A 651 -0.99 -1.40 -46.99
CA GLY A 651 -1.22 -0.12 -47.66
C GLY A 651 -0.54 0.06 -49.03
N LEU A 652 0.34 -0.86 -49.44
CA LEU A 652 0.89 -0.90 -50.80
C LEU A 652 0.08 -1.81 -51.75
N VAL A 653 -0.88 -2.59 -51.25
CA VAL A 653 -1.64 -3.54 -52.07
C VAL A 653 -2.69 -2.80 -52.89
N PRO A 654 -2.69 -2.90 -54.24
CA PRO A 654 -3.72 -2.27 -55.06
C PRO A 654 -5.14 -2.74 -54.70
N PHE A 655 -6.10 -1.81 -54.76
CA PHE A 655 -7.51 -2.11 -54.52
C PHE A 655 -8.11 -2.92 -55.67
N ALA A 656 -9.15 -3.71 -55.36
CA ALA A 656 -9.85 -4.49 -56.37
C ALA A 656 -10.57 -3.59 -57.38
N PRO A 657 -10.39 -3.80 -58.70
CA PRO A 657 -11.17 -3.09 -59.71
C PRO A 657 -12.69 -3.24 -59.51
N VAL A 658 -13.48 -2.30 -60.01
CA VAL A 658 -14.95 -2.29 -59.84
C VAL A 658 -15.68 -2.10 -61.16
N HIS A 659 -17.01 -2.15 -61.12
CA HIS A 659 -17.88 -1.90 -62.28
C HIS A 659 -17.52 -2.73 -63.52
N VAL A 660 -17.22 -4.02 -63.32
CA VAL A 660 -16.98 -4.96 -64.43
C VAL A 660 -18.23 -5.02 -65.30
N GLU A 661 -18.08 -4.70 -66.59
CA GLU A 661 -19.20 -4.65 -67.53
C GLU A 661 -19.78 -6.04 -67.75
N GLN A 662 -21.11 -6.12 -67.69
CA GLN A 662 -21.82 -7.37 -67.90
C GLN A 662 -22.13 -7.59 -69.40
N PRO A 663 -21.73 -8.73 -69.99
CA PRO A 663 -21.90 -8.98 -71.43
C PRO A 663 -23.34 -8.90 -71.92
N TRP A 664 -24.32 -9.30 -71.11
CA TRP A 664 -25.74 -9.26 -71.47
C TRP A 664 -26.33 -7.86 -71.70
N ARG A 665 -25.61 -6.79 -71.29
CA ARG A 665 -26.11 -5.40 -71.43
C ARG A 665 -25.96 -4.82 -72.84
N ALA A 666 -25.18 -5.46 -73.71
CA ALA A 666 -24.99 -5.05 -75.10
C ALA A 666 -25.27 -6.22 -76.05
N ALA A 667 -25.94 -5.97 -77.18
CA ALA A 667 -26.18 -7.00 -78.19
C ALA A 667 -24.84 -7.52 -78.74
N ARG A 668 -24.56 -8.82 -78.52
CA ARG A 668 -23.31 -9.48 -78.97
C ARG A 668 -23.60 -10.42 -80.12
N ASN A 669 -22.83 -10.29 -81.21
CA ASN A 669 -22.65 -11.36 -82.18
C ASN A 669 -21.59 -12.35 -81.62
N PRO A 670 -21.81 -13.67 -81.69
CA PRO A 670 -20.82 -14.66 -81.24
C PRO A 670 -19.43 -14.38 -81.85
N GLY A 671 -18.39 -14.34 -81.02
CA GLY A 671 -17.06 -13.91 -81.45
C GLY A 671 -16.16 -13.53 -80.27
N ASP A 672 -15.29 -12.54 -80.46
CA ASP A 672 -14.42 -12.08 -79.38
C ASP A 672 -15.22 -11.42 -78.24
N LEU A 673 -14.69 -11.50 -77.02
CA LEU A 673 -15.26 -10.90 -75.82
C LEU A 673 -14.32 -9.84 -75.27
N ILE A 674 -14.76 -8.58 -75.20
CA ILE A 674 -14.01 -7.54 -74.50
C ILE A 674 -14.51 -7.47 -73.07
N LEU A 675 -13.62 -7.72 -72.12
CA LEU A 675 -13.86 -7.54 -70.69
C LEU A 675 -13.43 -6.12 -70.33
N ARG A 676 -14.29 -5.35 -69.66
CA ARG A 676 -14.00 -3.98 -69.21
C ARG A 676 -14.29 -3.81 -67.72
N TRP A 677 -13.55 -2.94 -67.06
CA TRP A 677 -13.71 -2.60 -65.65
C TRP A 677 -13.33 -1.14 -65.38
N THR A 678 -13.55 -0.68 -64.17
CA THR A 678 -13.11 0.64 -63.68
C THR A 678 -11.99 0.47 -62.67
N ARG A 679 -10.90 1.22 -62.84
CA ARG A 679 -9.76 1.25 -61.93
C ARG A 679 -10.15 1.89 -60.60
N ARG A 680 -9.58 1.39 -59.50
CA ARG A 680 -9.57 2.08 -58.20
C ARG A 680 -8.16 2.54 -57.89
N SER A 681 -8.04 3.57 -57.06
CA SER A 681 -6.76 4.02 -56.53
C SER A 681 -6.77 3.97 -55.02
N ARG A 682 -5.61 3.66 -54.44
CA ARG A 682 -5.36 3.70 -53.00
C ARG A 682 -4.85 5.06 -52.52
N ALA A 683 -4.52 5.97 -53.45
CA ALA A 683 -4.13 7.34 -53.10
C ALA A 683 -5.25 8.01 -52.28
N LEU A 684 -4.89 8.74 -51.23
CA LEU A 684 -5.88 9.41 -50.36
C LEU A 684 -6.66 10.49 -51.11
N VAL A 685 -6.01 11.18 -52.05
CA VAL A 685 -6.64 12.20 -52.90
C VAL A 685 -7.58 11.60 -53.96
N ALA A 686 -7.68 10.28 -54.11
CA ALA A 686 -8.52 9.64 -55.13
C ALA A 686 -10.02 9.89 -54.96
N ASP A 687 -10.46 10.31 -53.77
CA ASP A 687 -11.86 10.62 -53.47
C ASP A 687 -12.21 12.10 -53.77
N ALA A 688 -11.28 12.89 -54.31
CA ALA A 688 -11.51 14.29 -54.66
C ALA A 688 -12.26 14.45 -55.99
N TRP A 689 -13.37 15.20 -55.96
CA TRP A 689 -14.26 15.40 -57.12
C TRP A 689 -13.72 16.34 -58.20
N GLU A 690 -12.67 17.11 -57.89
CA GLU A 690 -12.13 18.12 -58.83
C GLU A 690 -11.12 17.54 -59.82
N GLN A 691 -10.80 16.24 -59.72
CA GLN A 691 -9.83 15.58 -60.59
C GLN A 691 -10.43 15.24 -61.96
N VAL A 692 -9.62 15.42 -63.00
CA VAL A 692 -9.98 15.01 -64.38
C VAL A 692 -9.99 13.48 -64.53
N GLU A 693 -9.10 12.80 -63.82
CA GLU A 693 -8.95 11.35 -63.80
C GLU A 693 -8.37 10.92 -62.44
N VAL A 694 -8.78 9.75 -61.93
CA VAL A 694 -8.31 9.24 -60.65
C VAL A 694 -6.79 9.00 -60.70
N PRO A 695 -5.99 9.44 -59.71
CA PRO A 695 -4.53 9.29 -59.74
C PRO A 695 -4.11 7.82 -59.72
N LEU A 696 -3.07 7.48 -60.49
CA LEU A 696 -2.41 6.18 -60.40
C LEU A 696 -1.42 6.19 -59.23
N ALA A 697 -1.60 5.29 -58.26
CA ALA A 697 -0.69 5.14 -57.12
C ALA A 697 0.50 4.18 -57.39
N GLU A 698 0.48 3.50 -58.55
CA GLU A 698 1.51 2.54 -58.99
C GLU A 698 2.36 3.16 -60.12
N ASP A 699 3.57 2.64 -60.36
CA ASP A 699 4.48 3.19 -61.37
C ASP A 699 3.94 3.05 -62.82
N SER A 700 3.13 2.02 -63.06
CA SER A 700 2.47 1.76 -64.33
C SER A 700 1.11 1.10 -64.13
N GLU A 701 0.17 1.36 -65.05
CA GLU A 701 -1.14 0.72 -65.04
C GLU A 701 -1.03 -0.67 -65.71
N SER A 702 -1.30 -1.72 -64.94
CA SER A 702 -1.20 -3.11 -65.41
C SER A 702 -2.17 -4.02 -64.64
N TYR A 703 -2.70 -5.03 -65.33
CA TYR A 703 -3.71 -5.94 -64.82
C TYR A 703 -3.43 -7.40 -65.19
N ASP A 704 -3.80 -8.29 -64.28
CA ASP A 704 -3.84 -9.76 -64.46
C ASP A 704 -5.30 -10.22 -64.34
N ILE A 705 -5.79 -10.86 -65.40
CA ILE A 705 -7.18 -11.30 -65.52
C ILE A 705 -7.19 -12.82 -65.62
N GLN A 706 -7.68 -13.48 -64.57
CA GLN A 706 -7.82 -14.93 -64.54
C GLN A 706 -9.23 -15.33 -64.95
N ILE A 707 -9.31 -16.23 -65.92
CA ILE A 707 -10.53 -16.95 -66.26
C ILE A 707 -10.53 -18.24 -65.45
N ILE A 708 -11.57 -18.44 -64.65
CA ILE A 708 -11.63 -19.54 -63.68
C ILE A 708 -12.83 -20.46 -63.91
N ASP A 709 -12.61 -21.75 -63.65
CA ASP A 709 -13.60 -22.82 -63.66
C ASP A 709 -13.56 -23.52 -62.29
N GLY A 710 -14.51 -23.17 -61.42
CA GLY A 710 -14.41 -23.49 -60.00
C GLY A 710 -13.13 -22.91 -59.38
N ALA A 711 -12.23 -23.78 -58.92
CA ALA A 711 -10.93 -23.40 -58.36
C ALA A 711 -9.79 -23.35 -59.39
N LEU A 712 -10.00 -23.86 -60.62
CA LEU A 712 -8.96 -23.98 -61.64
C LEU A 712 -8.85 -22.67 -62.44
N VAL A 713 -7.63 -22.15 -62.59
CA VAL A 713 -7.35 -21.07 -63.54
C VAL A 713 -7.15 -21.68 -64.93
N LYS A 714 -8.12 -21.46 -65.83
CA LYS A 714 -8.06 -21.92 -67.22
C LYS A 714 -7.10 -21.09 -68.06
N ARG A 715 -7.10 -19.78 -67.82
CA ARG A 715 -6.29 -18.82 -68.58
C ARG A 715 -5.99 -17.59 -67.74
N THR A 716 -4.82 -17.01 -67.96
CA THR A 716 -4.44 -15.70 -67.46
C THR A 716 -4.20 -14.79 -68.66
N LEU A 717 -4.89 -13.65 -68.69
CA LEU A 717 -4.69 -12.57 -69.66
C LEU A 717 -4.06 -11.38 -68.95
N THR A 718 -3.27 -10.58 -69.67
CA THR A 718 -2.69 -9.34 -69.16
C THR A 718 -3.21 -8.14 -69.92
N SER A 719 -3.31 -6.99 -69.25
CA SER A 719 -3.66 -5.73 -69.90
C SER A 719 -2.94 -4.54 -69.27
N ILE A 720 -2.63 -3.54 -70.08
CA ILE A 720 -2.09 -2.23 -69.66
C ILE A 720 -3.17 -1.12 -69.69
N THR A 721 -4.43 -1.52 -69.88
CA THR A 721 -5.60 -0.64 -69.89
C THR A 721 -6.74 -1.30 -69.10
N THR A 722 -7.84 -0.59 -68.89
CA THR A 722 -9.03 -1.10 -68.20
C THR A 722 -9.89 -2.07 -69.02
N SER A 723 -9.31 -2.69 -70.06
CA SER A 723 -9.99 -3.70 -70.87
C SER A 723 -9.07 -4.80 -71.38
N VAL A 724 -9.59 -6.01 -71.61
CA VAL A 724 -8.85 -7.10 -72.25
C VAL A 724 -9.72 -7.87 -73.23
N LEU A 725 -9.11 -8.30 -74.35
CA LEU A 725 -9.78 -9.11 -75.37
C LEU A 725 -9.59 -10.61 -75.08
N TYR A 726 -10.69 -11.32 -74.89
CA TYR A 726 -10.76 -12.78 -74.81
C TYR A 726 -11.32 -13.33 -76.12
N THR A 727 -10.44 -13.79 -77.00
CA THR A 727 -10.80 -14.08 -78.39
C THR A 727 -11.67 -15.33 -78.53
N ALA A 728 -12.41 -15.44 -79.63
CA ALA A 728 -13.23 -16.63 -79.92
C ALA A 728 -12.39 -17.93 -79.96
N ALA A 729 -11.15 -17.84 -80.45
CA ALA A 729 -10.21 -18.97 -80.46
C ALA A 729 -9.80 -19.38 -79.04
N GLN A 730 -9.54 -18.41 -78.16
CA GLN A 730 -9.22 -18.68 -76.75
C GLN A 730 -10.42 -19.27 -76.01
N GLN A 731 -11.63 -18.73 -76.24
CA GLN A 731 -12.88 -19.31 -75.71
C GLN A 731 -13.07 -20.76 -76.16
N THR A 732 -12.85 -21.04 -77.45
CA THR A 732 -12.97 -22.41 -78.00
C THR A 732 -11.92 -23.35 -77.41
N ALA A 733 -10.70 -22.88 -77.17
CA ALA A 733 -9.66 -23.68 -76.52
C ALA A 733 -9.99 -24.01 -75.05
N ASP A 734 -10.60 -23.07 -74.34
CA ASP A 734 -10.89 -23.22 -72.90
C ASP A 734 -12.21 -23.97 -72.64
N TRP A 735 -13.20 -23.80 -73.52
CA TRP A 735 -14.59 -24.24 -73.33
C TRP A 735 -15.19 -25.08 -74.47
N GLY A 736 -14.45 -25.32 -75.56
CA GLY A 736 -14.89 -26.08 -76.73
C GLY A 736 -15.72 -25.30 -77.75
N THR A 737 -16.39 -24.21 -77.34
CA THR A 737 -17.11 -23.26 -78.21
C THR A 737 -17.08 -21.85 -77.62
N PRO A 738 -17.29 -20.78 -78.42
CA PRO A 738 -17.49 -19.43 -77.89
C PRO A 738 -18.68 -19.36 -76.91
N LEU A 739 -18.56 -18.49 -75.89
CA LEU A 739 -19.60 -18.31 -74.88
C LEU A 739 -20.82 -17.59 -75.46
N GLY A 740 -22.02 -18.11 -75.20
CA GLY A 740 -23.31 -17.60 -75.70
C GLY A 740 -24.40 -17.50 -74.63
N PRO A 741 -25.64 -17.09 -75.02
CA PRO A 741 -26.73 -16.83 -74.09
C PRO A 741 -27.04 -17.98 -73.14
N GLY A 742 -27.19 -17.69 -71.85
CA GLY A 742 -27.46 -18.65 -70.78
C GLY A 742 -26.20 -19.28 -70.16
N GLN A 743 -25.00 -18.93 -70.63
CA GLN A 743 -23.73 -19.38 -70.04
C GLN A 743 -23.17 -18.34 -69.06
N THR A 744 -22.21 -18.75 -68.24
CA THR A 744 -21.55 -17.90 -67.24
C THR A 744 -20.04 -18.02 -67.32
N LEU A 745 -19.32 -16.93 -67.04
CA LEU A 745 -17.86 -16.92 -66.96
C LEU A 745 -17.42 -16.29 -65.65
N ALA A 746 -16.79 -17.08 -64.78
CA ALA A 746 -16.17 -16.55 -63.57
C ALA A 746 -14.77 -16.00 -63.90
N ILE A 747 -14.50 -14.78 -63.43
CA ILE A 747 -13.22 -14.11 -63.63
C ILE A 747 -12.71 -13.49 -62.33
N ARG A 748 -11.39 -13.36 -62.23
CA ARG A 748 -10.72 -12.52 -61.23
C ARG A 748 -9.86 -11.48 -61.92
N ILE A 749 -10.02 -10.22 -61.53
CA ILE A 749 -9.23 -9.12 -62.07
C ILE A 749 -8.38 -8.56 -60.94
N TYR A 750 -7.07 -8.49 -61.17
CA TYR A 750 -6.09 -7.93 -60.27
C TYR A 750 -5.47 -6.70 -60.93
N GLN A 751 -5.43 -5.58 -60.23
CA GLN A 751 -4.45 -4.53 -60.55
C GLN A 751 -3.09 -4.95 -60.00
N LEU A 752 -2.04 -4.76 -60.78
CA LEU A 752 -0.69 -5.13 -60.42
C LEU A 752 0.06 -3.95 -59.81
N SER A 753 0.84 -4.25 -58.77
CA SER A 753 1.91 -3.40 -58.27
C SER A 753 3.24 -4.00 -58.70
N ASN A 754 4.17 -3.18 -59.19
CA ASN A 754 5.54 -3.64 -59.46
C ASN A 754 6.26 -4.07 -58.19
N ARG A 755 5.79 -3.63 -57.01
CA ARG A 755 6.40 -3.93 -55.71
C ARG A 755 5.90 -5.24 -55.10
N LEU A 756 4.57 -5.41 -55.02
CA LEU A 756 3.94 -6.55 -54.34
C LEU A 756 3.25 -7.55 -55.27
N GLY A 757 3.25 -7.32 -56.59
CA GLY A 757 2.58 -8.18 -57.55
C GLY A 757 1.07 -7.95 -57.57
N ARG A 758 0.27 -9.03 -57.42
CA ARG A 758 -1.20 -8.96 -57.52
C ARG A 758 -1.83 -8.22 -56.33
N GLY A 759 -2.70 -7.27 -56.62
CA GLY A 759 -3.54 -6.60 -55.62
C GLY A 759 -4.69 -7.46 -55.08
N THR A 760 -5.70 -6.81 -54.51
CA THR A 760 -6.94 -7.49 -54.09
C THR A 760 -7.76 -7.89 -55.33
N PRO A 761 -8.28 -9.12 -55.46
CA PRO A 761 -9.05 -9.52 -56.63
C PRO A 761 -10.46 -8.93 -56.65
N ALA A 762 -10.88 -8.45 -57.82
CA ALA A 762 -12.29 -8.35 -58.16
C ALA A 762 -12.78 -9.69 -58.69
N THR A 763 -13.60 -10.42 -57.92
CA THR A 763 -14.18 -11.71 -58.35
C THR A 763 -15.60 -11.48 -58.86
N VAL A 764 -15.83 -11.73 -60.14
CA VAL A 764 -17.12 -11.48 -60.80
C VAL A 764 -17.51 -12.67 -61.67
N THR A 765 -18.79 -13.03 -61.65
CA THR A 765 -19.37 -13.94 -62.64
C THR A 765 -20.09 -13.11 -63.70
N LEU A 766 -19.61 -13.22 -64.94
CA LEU A 766 -20.24 -12.63 -66.11
C LEU A 766 -21.35 -13.54 -66.60
N LEU A 767 -22.49 -12.95 -66.94
CA LEU A 767 -23.65 -13.64 -67.47
C LEU A 767 -23.81 -13.27 -68.94
N PHE A 768 -24.12 -14.26 -69.78
CA PHE A 768 -24.25 -14.10 -71.23
C PHE A 768 -25.69 -14.26 -71.70
#